data_AF-A0A6G0USM4-F1
#
_entry.id   AF-A0A6G0USM4-F1
#
_cell.length_a   1.000
_cell.length_b   1.000
_cell.length_c   1.000
_cell.angle_alpha   90.00
_cell.angle_beta   90.00
_cell.angle_gamma   90.00
#
_symmetry.space_group_name_H-M   'P 1'
#
loop_
_entity.id
_entity.type
_entity.pdbx_description
1 polymer ?
#
loop_
_entity_poly.entity_id
_entity_poly.type
_entity_poly.pdbx_seq_one_letter_code
_entity_poly.pdbx_strand_id
1 'polypeptide(L)'
;MSDRARYNLRRSRTSNADSSDQASTTEVDQEEVSEIQTEPEQPPPKIARSESRTAASEERDSRDSSVRPGIIDVEKDSGFGKNNISEELQASLNRLKNALKLPKSRRFAYCEFFYSPVDAQVFQADNEFMCLVREHLPNLRTQKMRLCEWREIRRIIGKPRRLSGHFLKSEREALEAKRAKIRELYHGNLTQLDPESVDLPSKLPRPLMVGTKVFVWFYGSKETILSGTVEAVIEDGYRVAFDNDFQSAVVRDDQVMTVNKQELFHLTYFLSTNKANMKNQLPGGSNLPPQAIVERMQQQPLITGFTIDPHSNMSIPVYGNQVVKKEQSTKNDKVGNFPVRMLVIIVKMCKLLDHKRKTLGQFTVLINDAIKMQRYGYTYPDKFLKVVAEVIIELESINKMLKVYAEALNPYRQTLLNQRSKNVVTDRPEVLRKTCHNHATQILKHCSSIVDVKDQKAKEIIVMLSSLLLQIRFLGQHAVSSHSCAEEVQILMDSVKELKNLVPPEATQAFQDGVEVHIKQIFNTLLKVRPQNSSSSLGRRSSINPKDVERIQQLLQRQRKVSPQIAFCIILFSPILVFILYSIARLHFGSCMDFIEADYHLEFPNLIVLAPWSSFFIVLLIQLIFLWVLPSDDFKVKNEAGEKVIINANSFISCLLICLLYILGSTLEFFKGPIIFENFIGISFIFSFFIVTLILGIHFLGNDDDSNEPFILDFLFGKELQPKILDIDIKNLVTNRLMLTFWALYSISAVYHNKDIYGKANTPLLTLIGLNLIYIARRQWTEHLGYVNLDAQNDKAGFYRLWGVGVGLLLLHTTPISILASSRGTLNYHFSFILAFVNLIFQFLNSSIDLQKYEFRAAKGKLKIDDKDPFFISAKFRTESGEAAVSLLLGSGYFSSCRHLNYTTEYCNKVQYLAIPGIL
;
A
#
# COMPACT_ATOMS: atom_id res chain seq x y z
N MET A 1 -3.56 -25.69 -63.21
CA MET A 1 -3.02 -26.73 -64.11
C MET A 1 -1.62 -26.29 -64.48
N SER A 2 -0.49 -26.94 -64.23
CA SER A 2 -0.09 -28.19 -63.59
C SER A 2 1.41 -28.02 -63.18
N ASP A 3 1.90 -28.85 -62.25
CA ASP A 3 3.32 -29.25 -62.04
C ASP A 3 4.33 -28.51 -61.11
N ARG A 4 4.66 -29.25 -60.03
CA ARG A 4 5.99 -29.64 -59.45
C ARG A 4 6.88 -28.74 -58.56
N ALA A 5 7.45 -29.45 -57.56
CA ALA A 5 8.66 -29.25 -56.71
C ALA A 5 8.49 -28.48 -55.38
N ARG A 6 8.91 -28.92 -54.17
CA ARG A 6 9.72 -30.06 -53.64
C ARG A 6 9.51 -30.15 -52.10
N TYR A 7 9.63 -31.37 -51.56
CA TYR A 7 10.04 -31.77 -50.18
C TYR A 7 9.15 -31.55 -48.92
N ASN A 8 8.61 -32.71 -48.44
CA ASN A 8 8.30 -33.20 -47.08
C ASN A 8 7.45 -32.37 -46.09
N LEU A 9 6.16 -32.71 -45.95
CA LEU A 9 5.34 -32.33 -44.78
C LEU A 9 4.10 -33.24 -44.53
N ARG A 10 3.85 -33.49 -43.22
CA ARG A 10 2.63 -33.89 -42.46
C ARG A 10 1.29 -34.26 -43.15
N ARG A 11 0.65 -35.31 -42.60
CA ARG A 11 -0.81 -35.67 -42.59
C ARG A 11 -1.08 -36.54 -41.33
N SER A 12 -2.27 -36.77 -40.75
CA SER A 12 -3.66 -36.25 -40.88
C SER A 12 -4.61 -36.94 -39.87
N ARG A 13 -5.67 -36.22 -39.42
CA ARG A 13 -7.09 -36.57 -39.11
C ARG A 13 -7.58 -37.84 -38.34
N THR A 14 -8.67 -37.56 -37.58
CA THR A 14 -9.90 -38.33 -37.21
C THR A 14 -9.94 -39.31 -36.03
N SER A 15 -11.10 -39.29 -35.36
CA SER A 15 -11.59 -40.08 -34.23
C SER A 15 -12.03 -41.50 -34.59
N ASN A 16 -12.14 -42.33 -33.55
CA ASN A 16 -12.98 -43.53 -33.33
C ASN A 16 -12.29 -44.88 -33.17
N ALA A 17 -13.00 -45.68 -32.37
CA ALA A 17 -12.70 -46.95 -31.76
C ALA A 17 -12.69 -48.14 -32.73
N ASP A 18 -12.34 -49.27 -32.10
CA ASP A 18 -12.64 -50.66 -32.41
C ASP A 18 -11.67 -51.49 -33.26
N SER A 19 -11.02 -52.38 -32.50
CA SER A 19 -10.91 -53.82 -32.69
C SER A 19 -9.87 -54.38 -33.67
N SER A 20 -9.20 -55.41 -33.12
CA SER A 20 -8.55 -56.56 -33.77
C SER A 20 -7.35 -56.23 -34.68
N ASP A 21 -6.33 -57.07 -34.80
CA ASP A 21 -5.90 -58.27 -34.11
C ASP A 21 -4.46 -58.47 -34.57
N GLN A 22 -3.73 -59.25 -33.78
CA GLN A 22 -2.65 -60.13 -34.24
C GLN A 22 -1.32 -59.54 -34.73
N ALA A 23 -0.31 -59.99 -33.96
CA ALA A 23 0.89 -60.65 -34.44
C ALA A 23 1.98 -59.75 -35.02
N SER A 24 3.25 -59.95 -34.73
CA SER A 24 3.97 -60.86 -33.85
C SER A 24 5.44 -60.49 -34.06
N THR A 25 6.30 -60.89 -33.12
CA THR A 25 7.72 -61.23 -33.35
C THR A 25 8.63 -60.04 -33.77
N THR A 26 9.78 -59.80 -33.16
CA THR A 26 10.72 -60.72 -32.50
C THR A 26 11.79 -59.86 -31.83
N GLU A 27 12.24 -60.30 -30.64
CA GLU A 27 13.66 -60.48 -30.25
C GLU A 27 14.63 -59.26 -30.34
N VAL A 28 15.51 -58.98 -29.38
CA VAL A 28 16.20 -59.87 -28.42
C VAL A 28 17.01 -59.00 -27.42
N ASP A 29 16.98 -59.42 -26.15
CA ASP A 29 18.09 -59.52 -25.16
C ASP A 29 18.95 -58.30 -24.78
N GLN A 30 19.46 -58.15 -23.54
CA GLN A 30 19.42 -58.90 -22.28
C GLN A 30 20.16 -58.06 -21.20
N GLU A 31 19.79 -58.31 -19.93
CA GLU A 31 20.64 -58.48 -18.71
C GLU A 31 21.51 -57.31 -18.18
N GLU A 32 21.83 -57.14 -16.88
CA GLU A 32 21.48 -57.73 -15.56
C GLU A 32 22.04 -56.71 -14.51
N VAL A 33 21.35 -56.34 -13.43
CA VAL A 33 21.36 -56.92 -12.06
C VAL A 33 22.75 -57.11 -11.40
N SER A 34 23.02 -56.39 -10.29
CA SER A 34 23.15 -57.02 -8.95
C SER A 34 23.48 -56.03 -7.79
N GLU A 35 22.78 -56.27 -6.68
CA GLU A 35 22.97 -55.79 -5.29
C GLU A 35 24.29 -56.32 -4.66
N ILE A 36 24.82 -55.83 -3.52
CA ILE A 36 24.41 -56.21 -2.14
C ILE A 36 25.36 -55.53 -1.09
N GLN A 37 24.77 -54.99 0.01
CA GLN A 37 25.15 -54.92 1.47
C GLN A 37 26.59 -54.47 1.91
N THR A 38 26.93 -53.98 3.12
CA THR A 38 26.38 -54.01 4.50
C THR A 38 27.03 -52.91 5.40
N GLU A 39 26.75 -52.92 6.71
CA GLU A 39 26.66 -51.85 7.75
C GLU A 39 27.97 -51.62 8.63
N PRO A 40 27.93 -51.14 9.91
CA PRO A 40 28.33 -49.80 10.45
C PRO A 40 29.59 -49.74 11.39
N GLU A 41 30.09 -48.55 11.80
CA GLU A 41 30.79 -48.34 13.11
C GLU A 41 31.02 -46.87 13.56
N GLN A 42 31.35 -46.70 14.86
CA GLN A 42 31.27 -45.55 15.80
C GLN A 42 32.63 -44.79 16.06
N PRO A 43 32.75 -43.79 17.00
CA PRO A 43 33.74 -42.66 17.02
C PRO A 43 34.91 -42.87 18.04
N PRO A 44 35.63 -41.87 18.69
CA PRO A 44 36.11 -40.48 18.42
C PRO A 44 37.69 -40.40 18.55
N PRO A 45 38.42 -39.28 18.92
CA PRO A 45 38.49 -38.73 20.30
C PRO A 45 38.77 -37.20 20.49
N LYS A 46 38.75 -36.81 21.78
CA LYS A 46 38.84 -35.51 22.48
C LYS A 46 40.26 -34.90 22.56
N ILE A 47 40.36 -33.61 22.92
CA ILE A 47 41.32 -32.89 23.83
C ILE A 47 40.98 -31.38 23.70
N ALA A 48 41.01 -30.46 24.68
CA ALA A 48 40.95 -30.46 26.13
C ALA A 48 40.56 -29.03 26.57
N ARG A 49 40.12 -28.95 27.82
CA ARG A 49 39.63 -27.81 28.57
C ARG A 49 40.79 -26.89 29.00
N SER A 50 40.61 -25.57 28.97
CA SER A 50 41.28 -24.68 29.93
C SER A 50 40.35 -23.56 30.35
N GLU A 51 40.02 -23.59 31.64
CA GLU A 51 39.29 -22.57 32.39
C GLU A 51 40.23 -21.40 32.70
N SER A 52 39.72 -20.17 32.67
CA SER A 52 40.18 -19.11 33.58
C SER A 52 39.04 -18.13 33.87
N ARG A 53 38.55 -18.19 35.11
CA ARG A 53 37.74 -17.18 35.79
C ARG A 53 38.65 -16.04 36.27
N THR A 54 38.15 -14.79 36.18
CA THR A 54 38.29 -13.64 37.11
C THR A 54 37.54 -12.48 36.43
N ALA A 55 36.37 -11.99 36.85
CA ALA A 55 35.91 -11.38 38.11
C ALA A 55 36.51 -9.99 38.42
N ALA A 56 35.61 -9.02 38.60
CA ALA A 56 35.75 -7.68 39.20
C ALA A 56 36.53 -6.63 38.37
N SER A 57 36.19 -5.34 38.34
CA SER A 57 35.28 -4.52 39.16
C SER A 57 34.95 -3.21 38.45
N GLU A 58 33.88 -2.58 38.95
CA GLU A 58 33.36 -1.24 38.69
C GLU A 58 34.42 -0.12 38.69
N GLU A 59 34.21 0.91 37.85
CA GLU A 59 34.25 2.30 38.33
C GLU A 59 33.51 3.26 37.37
N ARG A 60 32.73 4.16 37.97
CA ARG A 60 32.03 5.30 37.37
C ARG A 60 32.99 6.49 37.39
N ASP A 61 33.00 7.32 36.34
CA ASP A 61 32.46 8.69 36.36
C ASP A 61 33.08 9.62 35.30
N SER A 62 32.16 10.39 34.68
CA SER A 62 32.28 11.81 34.33
C SER A 62 32.99 12.30 33.05
N ARG A 63 32.15 13.00 32.26
CA ARG A 63 32.31 14.31 31.58
C ARG A 63 32.99 14.42 30.20
N ASP A 64 32.16 14.97 29.31
CA ASP A 64 32.43 15.96 28.24
C ASP A 64 33.69 15.83 27.37
N SER A 65 33.46 15.63 26.07
CA SER A 65 33.77 16.70 25.09
C SER A 65 33.37 16.30 23.66
N SER A 66 32.92 17.32 22.94
CA SER A 66 32.62 17.36 21.52
C SER A 66 33.75 16.83 20.63
N VAL A 67 33.44 15.90 19.71
CA VAL A 67 34.32 15.60 18.56
C VAL A 67 33.51 15.61 17.26
N ARG A 68 33.80 16.63 16.44
CA ARG A 68 33.41 16.74 15.03
C ARG A 68 34.13 15.64 14.23
N PRO A 69 33.54 15.03 13.19
CA PRO A 69 34.31 14.28 12.22
C PRO A 69 35.10 15.27 11.35
N GLY A 70 36.42 15.25 11.52
CA GLY A 70 37.38 16.02 10.74
C GLY A 70 37.38 15.61 9.27
N ILE A 71 37.59 16.63 8.45
CA ILE A 71 37.98 16.58 7.05
C ILE A 71 39.35 15.89 7.00
N ILE A 72 39.48 14.83 6.20
CA ILE A 72 40.80 14.30 5.84
C ILE A 72 41.21 15.05 4.58
N ASP A 73 42.12 16.00 4.75
CA ASP A 73 42.90 16.59 3.68
C ASP A 73 43.78 15.50 3.07
N VAL A 74 43.69 15.34 1.76
CA VAL A 74 44.57 14.45 0.99
C VAL A 74 45.82 15.24 0.64
N GLU A 75 46.86 15.09 1.45
CA GLU A 75 48.22 15.44 1.02
C GLU A 75 48.71 14.43 -0.02
N LYS A 76 49.28 14.98 -1.10
CA LYS A 76 50.01 14.26 -2.13
C LYS A 76 51.25 13.64 -1.51
N ASP A 77 51.43 12.34 -1.67
CA ASP A 77 52.78 11.79 -1.69
C ASP A 77 52.96 10.79 -2.84
N SER A 78 53.98 11.08 -3.62
CA SER A 78 54.46 10.35 -4.78
C SER A 78 55.43 9.25 -4.32
N GLY A 79 55.14 7.99 -4.64
CA GLY A 79 56.11 6.91 -4.46
C GLY A 79 55.47 5.52 -4.54
N PHE A 80 55.61 4.86 -5.69
CA PHE A 80 55.30 3.43 -5.84
C PHE A 80 56.36 2.61 -5.08
N GLY A 81 55.99 1.99 -3.98
CA GLY A 81 56.77 0.96 -3.29
C GLY A 81 55.94 -0.30 -3.11
N LYS A 82 56.33 -1.40 -3.77
CA LYS A 82 55.78 -2.74 -3.51
C LYS A 82 56.14 -3.16 -2.07
N ASN A 83 55.17 -3.81 -1.42
CA ASN A 83 55.27 -4.63 -0.19
C ASN A 83 55.05 -3.92 1.15
N ASN A 84 53.79 -3.96 1.62
CA ASN A 84 53.38 -4.68 2.84
C ASN A 84 51.86 -4.52 2.99
N ILE A 85 51.11 -5.33 2.23
CA ILE A 85 49.67 -5.47 2.43
C ILE A 85 49.51 -6.22 3.75
N SER A 86 48.89 -5.60 4.77
CA SER A 86 48.59 -6.26 6.05
C SER A 86 47.91 -7.62 5.81
N GLU A 87 48.29 -8.66 6.57
CA GLU A 87 47.73 -10.01 6.45
C GLU A 87 46.19 -10.00 6.52
N GLU A 88 45.61 -9.06 7.28
CA GLU A 88 44.15 -8.85 7.36
C GLU A 88 43.54 -8.35 6.04
N LEU A 89 44.23 -7.43 5.35
CA LEU A 89 43.81 -6.92 4.06
C LEU A 89 43.95 -8.01 2.99
N GLN A 90 45.01 -8.82 3.05
CA GLN A 90 45.20 -9.95 2.13
C GLN A 90 44.17 -11.06 2.36
N ALA A 91 43.83 -11.38 3.61
CA ALA A 91 42.75 -12.29 3.96
C ALA A 91 41.38 -11.75 3.50
N SER A 92 41.13 -10.44 3.66
CA SER A 92 39.91 -9.78 3.19
C SER A 92 39.79 -9.78 1.66
N LEU A 93 40.89 -9.54 0.95
CA LEU A 93 40.95 -9.65 -0.52
C LEU A 93 40.71 -11.08 -1.00
N ASN A 94 41.22 -12.09 -0.30
CA ASN A 94 40.96 -13.50 -0.61
C ASN A 94 39.49 -13.89 -0.39
N ARG A 95 38.86 -13.40 0.69
CA ARG A 95 37.42 -13.56 0.93
C ARG A 95 36.59 -12.87 -0.14
N LEU A 96 36.96 -11.64 -0.53
CA LEU A 96 36.32 -10.91 -1.61
C LEU A 96 36.48 -11.62 -2.96
N LYS A 97 37.66 -12.14 -3.28
CA LYS A 97 37.91 -12.95 -4.49
C LYS A 97 37.02 -14.17 -4.53
N ASN A 98 36.82 -14.86 -3.40
CA ASN A 98 35.89 -15.97 -3.31
C ASN A 98 34.43 -15.53 -3.46
N ALA A 99 34.02 -14.39 -2.89
CA ALA A 99 32.67 -13.84 -3.04
C ALA A 99 32.37 -13.41 -4.49
N LEU A 100 33.35 -12.83 -5.20
CA LEU A 100 33.23 -12.40 -6.60
C LEU A 100 33.24 -13.56 -7.61
N LYS A 101 33.53 -14.79 -7.19
CA LYS A 101 33.29 -15.99 -8.02
C LYS A 101 31.79 -16.22 -8.25
N LEU A 102 30.93 -15.76 -7.33
CA LEU A 102 29.48 -15.89 -7.47
C LEU A 102 28.94 -14.87 -8.50
N PRO A 103 28.11 -15.31 -9.47
CA PRO A 103 27.65 -14.44 -10.56
C PRO A 103 26.80 -13.26 -10.07
N LYS A 104 26.00 -13.43 -9.00
CA LYS A 104 25.18 -12.35 -8.43
C LYS A 104 26.02 -11.28 -7.72
N SER A 105 27.00 -11.70 -6.92
CA SER A 105 27.92 -10.79 -6.22
C SER A 105 28.78 -10.01 -7.19
N ARG A 106 29.24 -10.66 -8.26
CA ARG A 106 29.98 -10.03 -9.35
C ARG A 106 29.13 -8.98 -10.08
N ARG A 107 27.88 -9.31 -10.40
CA ARG A 107 26.95 -8.35 -11.01
C ARG A 107 26.67 -7.15 -10.11
N PHE A 108 26.52 -7.36 -8.80
CA PHE A 108 26.40 -6.26 -7.84
C PHE A 108 27.64 -5.36 -7.86
N ALA A 109 28.84 -5.94 -7.79
CA ALA A 109 30.09 -5.18 -7.83
C ALA A 109 30.23 -4.37 -9.13
N TYR A 110 29.79 -4.92 -10.26
CA TYR A 110 29.75 -4.17 -11.53
C TYR A 110 28.80 -2.97 -11.45
N CYS A 111 27.57 -3.16 -10.96
CA CYS A 111 26.61 -2.06 -10.88
C CYS A 111 26.97 -0.99 -9.84
N GLU A 112 27.72 -1.35 -8.80
CA GLU A 112 28.08 -0.45 -7.69
C GLU A 112 29.38 0.32 -7.94
N PHE A 113 30.35 -0.27 -8.63
CA PHE A 113 31.69 0.31 -8.74
C PHE A 113 32.14 0.62 -10.17
N PHE A 114 31.46 0.10 -11.20
CA PHE A 114 31.83 0.37 -12.59
C PHE A 114 30.95 1.49 -13.16
N TYR A 115 31.52 2.69 -13.29
CA TYR A 115 30.87 3.83 -13.93
C TYR A 115 31.76 4.43 -15.02
N SER A 116 31.14 4.80 -16.14
CA SER A 116 31.78 5.67 -17.11
C SER A 116 32.09 7.04 -16.47
N PRO A 117 33.19 7.71 -16.85
CA PRO A 117 33.50 9.04 -16.30
C PRO A 117 32.35 10.05 -16.45
N VAL A 118 31.57 9.93 -17.53
CA VAL A 118 30.39 10.77 -17.78
C VAL A 118 29.26 10.40 -16.82
N ASP A 119 28.91 9.12 -16.74
CA ASP A 119 27.84 8.64 -15.86
C ASP A 119 28.11 8.90 -14.38
N ALA A 120 29.38 8.78 -13.96
CA ALA A 120 29.79 9.08 -12.60
C ALA A 120 29.42 10.52 -12.21
N GLN A 121 29.58 11.50 -13.11
CA GLN A 121 29.19 12.89 -12.85
C GLN A 121 27.68 13.10 -12.89
N VAL A 122 26.96 12.38 -13.78
CA VAL A 122 25.49 12.46 -13.85
C VAL A 122 24.85 11.88 -12.57
N PHE A 123 25.40 10.81 -12.01
CA PHE A 123 24.91 10.21 -10.76
C PHE A 123 25.36 10.94 -9.50
N GLN A 124 26.52 11.61 -9.52
CA GLN A 124 27.00 12.48 -8.42
C GLN A 124 26.33 13.85 -8.41
N ALA A 125 25.62 14.23 -9.47
CA ALA A 125 24.86 15.47 -9.53
C ALA A 125 23.74 15.49 -8.47
N ASP A 126 23.32 16.70 -8.09
CA ASP A 126 22.24 16.89 -7.12
C ASP A 126 20.96 16.18 -7.59
N ASN A 127 20.50 15.20 -6.81
CA ASN A 127 19.27 14.46 -7.09
C ASN A 127 18.07 15.42 -7.11
N GLU A 128 17.07 15.14 -7.95
CA GLU A 128 15.77 15.82 -8.00
C GLU A 128 15.18 16.01 -6.59
N PHE A 129 15.32 15.01 -5.72
CA PHE A 129 14.88 15.13 -4.33
C PHE A 129 15.63 16.23 -3.55
N MET A 130 16.94 16.35 -3.72
CA MET A 130 17.74 17.39 -3.04
C MET A 130 17.45 18.78 -3.59
N CYS A 131 17.08 18.90 -4.86
CA CYS A 131 16.54 20.13 -5.44
C CYS A 131 15.21 20.49 -4.77
N LEU A 132 14.28 19.53 -4.65
CA LEU A 132 13.00 19.75 -3.97
C LEU A 132 13.17 20.12 -2.49
N VAL A 133 14.12 19.52 -1.77
CA VAL A 133 14.42 19.87 -0.38
C VAL A 133 14.90 21.31 -0.27
N ARG A 134 15.82 21.76 -1.14
CA ARG A 134 16.28 23.15 -1.16
C ARG A 134 15.15 24.14 -1.50
N GLU A 135 14.24 23.76 -2.39
CA GLU A 135 13.08 24.60 -2.73
C GLU A 135 12.06 24.72 -1.60
N HIS A 136 11.72 23.61 -0.93
CA HIS A 136 10.68 23.60 0.09
C HIS A 136 11.20 24.03 1.47
N LEU A 137 12.49 23.84 1.72
CA LEU A 137 13.15 24.11 3.01
C LEU A 137 14.47 24.88 2.78
N PRO A 138 14.42 26.12 2.28
CA PRO A 138 15.63 26.90 1.94
C PRO A 138 16.49 27.23 3.17
N ASN A 139 15.90 27.23 4.36
CA ASN A 139 16.59 27.50 5.62
C ASN A 139 17.20 26.23 6.27
N LEU A 140 17.10 25.07 5.63
CA LEU A 140 17.62 23.81 6.16
C LEU A 140 19.15 23.77 6.00
N ARG A 141 19.86 24.01 7.11
CA ARG A 141 21.33 24.17 7.12
C ARG A 141 22.13 22.86 7.23
N THR A 142 21.47 21.72 7.48
CA THR A 142 22.14 20.42 7.66
C THR A 142 21.48 19.32 6.85
N GLN A 143 22.27 18.41 6.28
CA GLN A 143 21.82 17.18 5.64
C GLN A 143 22.01 15.94 6.53
N LYS A 144 22.66 16.10 7.70
CA LYS A 144 22.81 15.04 8.70
C LYS A 144 21.59 15.05 9.62
N MET A 145 20.54 14.37 9.19
CA MET A 145 19.28 14.23 9.92
C MET A 145 18.97 12.76 10.21
N ARG A 146 18.25 12.53 11.30
CA ARG A 146 17.76 11.19 11.69
C ARG A 146 16.66 10.73 10.73
N LEU A 147 16.44 9.41 10.68
CA LEU A 147 15.41 8.82 9.81
C LEU A 147 14.00 9.41 10.03
N CYS A 148 13.67 9.80 11.26
CA CYS A 148 12.39 10.42 11.59
C CYS A 148 12.24 11.81 10.95
N GLU A 149 13.31 12.62 11.00
CA GLU A 149 13.36 13.96 10.42
C GLU A 149 13.27 13.89 8.89
N TRP A 150 14.01 12.94 8.28
CA TRP A 150 13.89 12.67 6.84
C TRP A 150 12.51 12.13 6.42
N ARG A 151 11.80 11.41 7.29
CA ARG A 151 10.42 10.99 7.02
C ARG A 151 9.49 12.20 7.00
N GLU A 152 9.69 13.16 7.89
CA GLU A 152 8.87 14.37 7.95
C GLU A 152 9.08 15.25 6.72
N ILE A 153 10.33 15.46 6.30
CA ILE A 153 10.65 16.19 5.06
C ILE A 153 10.03 15.50 3.84
N ARG A 154 10.11 14.16 3.75
CA ARG A 154 9.45 13.42 2.67
C ARG A 154 7.94 13.54 2.73
N ARG A 155 7.33 13.55 3.93
CA ARG A 155 5.89 13.74 4.11
C ARG A 155 5.42 15.10 3.57
N ILE A 156 6.23 16.14 3.78
CA ILE A 156 5.96 17.51 3.29
C ILE A 156 6.07 17.59 1.76
N ILE A 157 7.10 16.96 1.17
CA ILE A 157 7.36 17.02 -0.29
C ILE A 157 6.39 16.13 -1.09
N GLY A 158 5.92 15.03 -0.50
CA GLY A 158 4.89 14.16 -1.10
C GLY A 158 5.24 12.68 -1.07
N LYS A 159 4.37 11.85 -1.65
CA LYS A 159 4.59 10.40 -1.68
C LYS A 159 5.66 10.04 -2.74
N PRO A 160 6.72 9.30 -2.38
CA PRO A 160 7.69 8.84 -3.35
C PRO A 160 7.03 7.90 -4.37
N ARG A 161 7.46 8.00 -5.62
CA ARG A 161 6.96 7.14 -6.70
C ARG A 161 7.31 5.68 -6.42
N ARG A 162 6.39 4.76 -6.68
CA ARG A 162 6.64 3.32 -6.55
C ARG A 162 7.66 2.86 -7.60
N LEU A 163 8.67 2.11 -7.16
CA LEU A 163 9.60 1.43 -8.05
C LEU A 163 8.80 0.44 -8.93
N SER A 164 8.84 0.65 -10.25
CA SER A 164 8.11 -0.18 -11.22
C SER A 164 8.96 -0.34 -12.48
N GLY A 165 8.67 -1.37 -13.29
CA GLY A 165 9.38 -1.58 -14.56
C GLY A 165 9.27 -0.37 -15.50
N HIS A 166 8.11 0.29 -15.55
CA HIS A 166 7.90 1.49 -16.36
C HIS A 166 8.70 2.70 -15.82
N PHE A 167 8.82 2.84 -14.50
CA PHE A 167 9.69 3.85 -13.90
C PHE A 167 11.15 3.64 -14.31
N LEU A 168 11.68 2.42 -14.17
CA LEU A 168 13.06 2.11 -14.57
C LEU A 168 13.31 2.35 -16.07
N LYS A 169 12.33 2.05 -16.93
CA LYS A 169 12.42 2.35 -18.36
C LYS A 169 12.50 3.86 -18.62
N SER A 170 11.63 4.63 -17.98
CA SER A 170 11.61 6.10 -18.08
C SER A 170 12.90 6.74 -17.57
N GLU A 171 13.48 6.24 -16.48
CA GLU A 171 14.76 6.74 -15.95
C GLU A 171 15.93 6.43 -16.91
N ARG A 172 15.92 5.25 -17.55
CA ARG A 172 16.92 4.91 -18.57
C ARG A 172 16.81 5.79 -19.81
N GLU A 173 15.59 6.05 -20.28
CA GLU A 173 15.34 6.97 -21.41
C GLU A 173 15.82 8.39 -21.08
N ALA A 174 15.58 8.87 -19.86
CA ALA A 174 16.07 10.17 -19.40
C ALA A 174 17.61 10.22 -19.30
N LEU A 175 18.24 9.15 -18.81
CA LEU A 175 19.70 9.04 -18.75
C LEU A 175 20.33 9.07 -20.16
N GLU A 176 19.76 8.34 -21.12
CA GLU A 176 20.27 8.33 -22.50
C GLU A 176 20.09 9.69 -23.18
N ALA A 177 18.97 10.39 -22.91
CA ALA A 177 18.78 11.77 -23.40
C ALA A 177 19.84 12.73 -22.83
N LYS A 178 20.26 12.56 -21.57
CA LYS A 178 21.37 13.34 -20.98
C LYS A 178 22.70 13.01 -21.64
N ARG A 179 23.00 11.73 -21.88
CA ARG A 179 24.22 11.31 -22.58
C ARG A 179 24.28 11.89 -23.99
N ALA A 180 23.17 11.87 -24.74
CA ALA A 180 23.09 12.47 -26.07
C ALA A 180 23.44 13.98 -26.06
N LYS A 181 22.89 14.75 -25.11
CA LYS A 181 23.24 16.18 -24.93
C LYS A 181 24.72 16.39 -24.60
N ILE A 182 25.33 15.51 -23.81
CA ILE A 182 26.77 15.57 -23.49
C ILE A 182 27.61 15.28 -24.74
N ARG A 183 27.21 14.30 -25.57
CA ARG A 183 27.86 14.01 -26.85
C ARG A 183 27.78 15.22 -27.79
N GLU A 184 26.62 15.85 -27.93
CA GLU A 184 26.45 17.09 -28.70
C GLU A 184 27.35 18.24 -28.21
N LEU A 185 27.57 18.34 -26.89
CA LEU A 185 28.47 19.31 -26.29
C LEU A 185 29.94 19.02 -26.65
N TYR A 186 30.38 17.76 -26.59
CA TYR A 186 31.75 17.36 -26.96
C TYR A 186 32.02 17.50 -28.46
N HIS A 187 31.01 17.25 -29.30
CA HIS A 187 31.10 17.40 -30.76
C HIS A 187 31.08 18.87 -31.23
N GLY A 188 30.84 19.82 -30.33
CA GLY A 188 30.86 21.25 -30.67
C GLY A 188 29.52 21.82 -31.15
N ASN A 189 28.47 21.01 -31.18
CA ASN A 189 27.16 21.37 -31.76
C ASN A 189 26.29 22.22 -30.82
N LEU A 190 26.60 22.21 -29.52
CA LEU A 190 25.85 22.94 -28.49
C LEU A 190 26.57 24.23 -28.08
N THR A 191 25.94 25.38 -28.32
CA THR A 191 26.52 26.72 -28.05
C THR A 191 25.79 27.52 -26.98
N GLN A 192 24.55 27.17 -26.64
CA GLN A 192 23.78 27.76 -25.55
C GLN A 192 23.02 26.66 -24.80
N LEU A 193 22.91 26.82 -23.48
CA LEU A 193 22.06 26.00 -22.62
C LEU A 193 20.99 26.90 -22.02
N ASP A 194 19.75 26.42 -21.97
CA ASP A 194 18.68 27.14 -21.27
C ASP A 194 19.05 27.28 -19.79
N PRO A 195 19.08 28.50 -19.22
CA PRO A 195 19.41 28.75 -17.81
C PRO A 195 18.51 28.03 -16.80
N GLU A 196 17.33 27.58 -17.26
CA GLU A 196 16.30 26.92 -16.44
C GLU A 196 16.31 25.38 -16.56
N SER A 197 17.17 24.79 -17.40
CA SER A 197 17.26 23.33 -17.52
C SER A 197 18.26 22.72 -16.53
N VAL A 198 17.78 22.15 -15.42
CA VAL A 198 18.59 21.38 -14.44
C VAL A 198 18.90 19.97 -14.99
N ASP A 199 19.31 19.89 -16.25
CA ASP A 199 19.41 18.60 -16.96
C ASP A 199 20.84 18.02 -16.94
N LEU A 200 21.87 18.86 -16.83
CA LEU A 200 23.28 18.47 -16.95
C LEU A 200 24.08 18.88 -15.71
N PRO A 201 25.10 18.10 -15.30
CA PRO A 201 25.97 18.46 -14.18
C PRO A 201 26.81 19.71 -14.50
N SER A 202 27.13 20.50 -13.47
CA SER A 202 27.89 21.75 -13.62
C SER A 202 29.34 21.55 -14.10
N LYS A 203 29.90 20.35 -13.85
CA LYS A 203 31.24 19.95 -14.27
C LYS A 203 31.19 18.61 -15.01
N LEU A 204 31.97 18.50 -16.09
CA LEU A 204 32.09 17.31 -16.93
C LEU A 204 33.56 17.00 -17.23
N PRO A 205 33.94 15.72 -17.39
CA PRO A 205 35.28 15.35 -17.83
C PRO A 205 35.49 15.69 -19.32
N ARG A 206 36.73 15.63 -19.81
CA ARG A 206 36.99 15.69 -21.25
C ARG A 206 36.81 14.30 -21.88
N PRO A 207 36.50 14.23 -23.19
CA PRO A 207 36.59 12.99 -23.96
C PRO A 207 37.96 12.31 -23.76
N LEU A 208 37.99 10.98 -23.70
CA LEU A 208 39.22 10.24 -23.49
C LEU A 208 40.17 10.43 -24.67
N MET A 209 41.45 10.68 -24.38
CA MET A 209 42.47 10.81 -25.41
C MET A 209 43.03 9.45 -25.81
N VAL A 210 43.51 9.34 -27.04
CA VAL A 210 44.27 8.18 -27.53
C VAL A 210 45.48 7.95 -26.62
N GLY A 211 45.74 6.69 -26.27
CA GLY A 211 46.78 6.28 -25.32
C GLY A 211 46.31 6.14 -23.86
N THR A 212 45.06 6.48 -23.54
CA THR A 212 44.54 6.38 -22.17
C THR A 212 44.28 4.92 -21.77
N LYS A 213 44.78 4.49 -20.61
CA LYS A 213 44.47 3.18 -20.02
C LYS A 213 43.07 3.16 -19.42
N VAL A 214 42.28 2.16 -19.82
CA VAL A 214 40.86 2.03 -19.46
C VAL A 214 40.49 0.59 -19.12
N PHE A 215 39.45 0.45 -18.32
CA PHE A 215 38.72 -0.80 -18.11
C PHE A 215 37.45 -0.77 -18.94
N VAL A 216 37.19 -1.85 -19.67
CA VAL A 216 36.04 -1.99 -20.55
C VAL A 216 35.14 -3.10 -20.04
N TRP A 217 33.85 -2.81 -19.97
CA TRP A 217 32.84 -3.83 -19.77
C TRP A 217 32.45 -4.45 -21.12
N PHE A 218 32.84 -5.71 -21.33
CA PHE A 218 32.65 -6.41 -22.60
C PHE A 218 31.52 -7.43 -22.55
N TYR A 219 30.56 -7.31 -23.48
CA TYR A 219 29.44 -8.23 -23.66
C TYR A 219 29.77 -9.31 -24.71
N GLY A 220 30.67 -10.23 -24.35
CA GLY A 220 30.96 -11.42 -25.14
C GLY A 220 30.12 -12.63 -24.70
N SER A 221 30.66 -13.84 -24.91
CA SER A 221 30.08 -15.10 -24.42
C SER A 221 30.04 -15.21 -22.88
N LYS A 222 30.84 -14.41 -22.17
CA LYS A 222 30.79 -14.20 -20.71
C LYS A 222 30.98 -12.72 -20.38
N GLU A 223 30.15 -12.17 -19.50
CA GLU A 223 30.29 -10.79 -18.98
C GLU A 223 31.59 -10.64 -18.18
N THR A 224 32.56 -9.91 -18.74
CA THR A 224 33.89 -9.71 -18.12
C THR A 224 34.37 -8.28 -18.29
N ILE A 225 35.25 -7.85 -17.39
CA ILE A 225 35.94 -6.56 -17.47
C ILE A 225 37.35 -6.84 -18.01
N LEU A 226 37.74 -6.12 -19.05
CA LEU A 226 39.06 -6.22 -19.67
C LEU A 226 39.79 -4.89 -19.51
N SER A 227 41.11 -4.92 -19.28
CA SER A 227 41.94 -3.73 -19.38
C SER A 227 42.39 -3.52 -20.82
N GLY A 228 42.51 -2.26 -21.23
CA GLY A 228 42.96 -1.91 -22.56
C GLY A 228 43.39 -0.45 -22.67
N THR A 229 43.79 -0.06 -23.87
CA THR A 229 44.28 1.28 -24.20
C THR A 229 43.44 1.86 -25.33
N VAL A 230 43.00 3.11 -25.20
CA VAL A 230 42.23 3.81 -26.24
C VAL A 230 43.12 4.04 -27.46
N GLU A 231 42.74 3.51 -28.62
CA GLU A 231 43.46 3.62 -29.89
C GLU A 231 42.88 4.73 -30.78
N ALA A 232 41.55 4.87 -30.80
CA ALA A 232 40.87 5.91 -31.56
C ALA A 232 39.56 6.35 -30.87
N VAL A 233 39.17 7.60 -31.05
CA VAL A 233 37.91 8.18 -30.59
C VAL A 233 36.89 8.12 -31.74
N ILE A 234 35.70 7.60 -31.48
CA ILE A 234 34.58 7.45 -32.43
C ILE A 234 33.39 8.26 -31.90
N GLU A 235 32.42 8.63 -32.74
CA GLU A 235 31.30 9.52 -32.39
C GLU A 235 30.50 9.10 -31.13
N ASP A 236 30.28 7.78 -30.94
CA ASP A 236 29.53 7.20 -29.81
C ASP A 236 30.39 6.31 -28.90
N GLY A 237 31.72 6.40 -28.98
CA GLY A 237 32.58 5.52 -28.19
C GLY A 237 34.06 5.55 -28.55
N TYR A 238 34.75 4.45 -28.25
CA TYR A 238 36.20 4.34 -28.36
C TYR A 238 36.58 3.00 -28.99
N ARG A 239 37.60 3.01 -29.85
CA ARG A 239 38.32 1.78 -30.24
C ARG A 239 39.36 1.50 -29.17
N VAL A 240 39.28 0.35 -28.54
CA VAL A 240 40.19 -0.05 -27.44
C VAL A 240 40.98 -1.28 -27.85
N ALA A 241 42.30 -1.21 -27.73
CA ALA A 241 43.20 -2.36 -27.83
C ALA A 241 43.34 -3.00 -26.45
N PHE A 242 42.92 -4.26 -26.30
CA PHE A 242 42.95 -4.95 -25.01
C PHE A 242 44.36 -5.43 -24.65
N ASP A 243 44.68 -5.47 -23.36
CA ASP A 243 45.99 -5.95 -22.87
C ASP A 243 46.11 -7.49 -22.90
N ASN A 244 44.99 -8.21 -23.01
CA ASN A 244 44.91 -9.65 -23.21
C ASN A 244 44.83 -9.98 -24.72
N ASP A 245 45.03 -11.23 -25.15
CA ASP A 245 45.02 -11.72 -26.57
C ASP A 245 43.73 -11.46 -27.40
N PHE A 246 42.85 -10.56 -26.96
CA PHE A 246 41.66 -10.10 -27.67
C PHE A 246 42.01 -9.01 -28.70
N GLN A 247 41.39 -9.10 -29.88
CA GLN A 247 41.51 -8.08 -30.92
C GLN A 247 40.88 -6.74 -30.48
N SER A 248 41.37 -5.63 -31.06
CA SER A 248 40.81 -4.30 -30.83
C SER A 248 39.30 -4.28 -31.14
N ALA A 249 38.49 -3.76 -30.22
CA ALA A 249 37.04 -3.66 -30.41
C ALA A 249 36.55 -2.22 -30.26
N VAL A 250 35.44 -1.92 -30.93
CA VAL A 250 34.71 -0.66 -30.75
C VAL A 250 33.75 -0.83 -29.58
N VAL A 251 33.86 0.06 -28.61
CA VAL A 251 33.15 0.00 -27.32
C VAL A 251 32.46 1.34 -27.11
N ARG A 252 31.24 1.32 -26.57
CA ARG A 252 30.51 2.57 -26.28
C ARG A 252 31.11 3.33 -25.11
N ASP A 253 30.93 4.64 -25.10
CA ASP A 253 31.39 5.52 -24.02
C ASP A 253 30.87 5.15 -22.62
N ASP A 254 29.67 4.59 -22.53
CA ASP A 254 29.05 4.13 -21.27
C ASP A 254 29.63 2.83 -20.70
N GLN A 255 30.44 2.12 -21.49
CA GLN A 255 31.05 0.84 -21.12
C GLN A 255 32.53 0.97 -20.74
N VAL A 256 33.07 2.19 -20.70
CA VAL A 256 34.49 2.46 -20.46
C VAL A 256 34.67 3.19 -19.13
N MET A 257 35.54 2.69 -18.27
CA MET A 257 35.96 3.29 -17.01
C MET A 257 37.46 3.61 -17.04
N THR A 258 37.87 4.76 -16.50
CA THR A 258 39.29 5.11 -16.43
C THR A 258 39.96 4.52 -15.19
N VAL A 259 41.23 4.14 -15.30
CA VAL A 259 42.02 3.66 -14.14
C VAL A 259 42.24 4.79 -13.13
N ASN A 260 42.49 6.01 -13.63
CA ASN A 260 42.71 7.20 -12.83
C ASN A 260 41.51 8.15 -12.91
N LYS A 261 41.30 8.95 -11.86
CA LYS A 261 40.24 9.97 -11.83
C LYS A 261 40.56 11.07 -12.83
N GLN A 262 39.61 11.39 -13.72
CA GLN A 262 39.78 12.45 -14.70
C GLN A 262 39.56 13.84 -14.10
N GLU A 263 40.23 14.84 -14.68
CA GLU A 263 40.01 16.25 -14.37
C GLU A 263 38.65 16.72 -14.93
N LEU A 264 37.94 17.52 -14.13
CA LEU A 264 36.59 17.98 -14.43
C LEU A 264 36.58 19.47 -14.80
N PHE A 265 35.91 19.82 -15.89
CA PHE A 265 35.81 21.18 -16.41
C PHE A 265 34.38 21.71 -16.26
N HIS A 266 34.24 22.99 -15.98
CA HIS A 266 32.91 23.61 -15.88
C HIS A 266 32.23 23.67 -17.25
N LEU A 267 30.90 23.59 -17.28
CA LEU A 267 30.12 23.58 -18.53
C LEU A 267 30.38 24.82 -19.42
N THR A 268 30.68 25.96 -18.80
CA THR A 268 31.06 27.19 -19.50
C THR A 268 32.36 27.06 -20.31
N TYR A 269 33.30 26.20 -19.88
CA TYR A 269 34.53 25.94 -20.63
C TYR A 269 34.21 25.32 -21.99
N PHE A 270 33.39 24.27 -22.02
CA PHE A 270 32.97 23.61 -23.26
C PHE A 270 32.16 24.55 -24.16
N LEU A 271 31.18 25.26 -23.60
CA LEU A 271 30.38 26.23 -24.36
C LEU A 271 31.21 27.39 -24.92
N SER A 272 32.18 27.90 -24.15
CA SER A 272 33.07 28.97 -24.62
C SER A 272 34.01 28.49 -25.73
N THR A 273 34.49 27.25 -25.63
CA THR A 273 35.31 26.60 -26.66
C THR A 273 34.50 26.38 -27.94
N ASN A 274 33.26 25.91 -27.83
CA ASN A 274 32.36 25.71 -28.96
C ASN A 274 32.01 27.05 -29.64
N LYS A 275 31.74 28.11 -28.85
CA LYS A 275 31.53 29.47 -29.37
C LYS A 275 32.77 30.03 -30.07
N ALA A 276 33.97 29.80 -29.52
CA ALA A 276 35.22 30.23 -30.14
C ALA A 276 35.50 29.49 -31.46
N ASN A 277 35.25 28.18 -31.49
CA ASN A 277 35.37 27.36 -32.69
C ASN A 277 34.35 27.76 -33.78
N MET A 278 33.10 28.11 -33.40
CA MET A 278 32.12 28.69 -34.33
C MET A 278 32.55 30.06 -34.87
N LYS A 279 33.11 30.92 -34.01
CA LYS A 279 33.57 32.27 -34.43
C LYS A 279 34.75 32.20 -35.41
N ASN A 280 35.56 31.15 -35.35
CA ASN A 280 36.69 30.92 -36.25
C ASN A 280 36.30 30.26 -37.59
N GLN A 281 35.05 29.84 -37.79
CA GLN A 281 34.55 29.26 -39.06
C GLN A 281 33.87 30.28 -39.98
N LEU A 282 33.79 31.56 -39.60
CA LEU A 282 33.30 32.65 -40.44
C LEU A 282 34.48 33.42 -41.06
N PRO A 283 34.68 33.39 -42.39
CA PRO A 283 35.68 34.24 -43.04
C PRO A 283 35.13 35.65 -43.27
N GLY A 284 35.87 36.66 -42.79
CA GLY A 284 35.76 38.06 -43.24
C GLY A 284 34.98 38.99 -42.33
N GLY A 285 35.69 39.95 -41.73
CA GLY A 285 35.10 41.05 -40.96
C GLY A 285 34.73 42.26 -41.82
N SER A 286 33.69 43.00 -41.40
CA SER A 286 33.65 44.46 -41.35
C SER A 286 32.26 44.94 -40.90
N ASN A 287 32.26 46.01 -40.10
CA ASN A 287 31.13 46.75 -39.53
C ASN A 287 29.97 47.05 -40.49
N LEU A 288 28.70 46.83 -40.09
CA LEU A 288 27.52 47.61 -40.50
C LEU A 288 26.32 47.37 -39.52
N PRO A 289 25.38 48.34 -39.37
CA PRO A 289 24.37 48.40 -38.30
C PRO A 289 23.10 47.58 -38.62
N PRO A 290 22.22 47.31 -37.63
CA PRO A 290 21.26 46.21 -37.70
C PRO A 290 19.92 46.63 -38.32
N GLN A 291 19.76 46.48 -39.63
CA GLN A 291 18.44 46.37 -40.27
C GLN A 291 18.55 45.49 -41.52
N ALA A 292 18.26 44.19 -41.39
CA ALA A 292 17.73 43.27 -42.43
C ALA A 292 18.07 41.80 -42.12
N ILE A 293 17.30 41.15 -41.24
CA ILE A 293 17.17 39.68 -41.22
C ILE A 293 15.70 39.34 -40.90
N VAL A 294 14.81 39.52 -41.88
CA VAL A 294 13.43 38.99 -41.85
C VAL A 294 13.15 38.24 -43.15
N GLU A 295 14.11 37.49 -43.68
CA GLU A 295 13.86 36.69 -44.89
C GLU A 295 14.94 35.61 -45.07
N ARG A 296 14.80 34.48 -44.37
CA ARG A 296 15.35 33.16 -44.76
C ARG A 296 15.01 32.07 -43.74
N MET A 297 13.76 31.62 -43.71
CA MET A 297 13.40 30.25 -43.30
C MET A 297 12.07 29.87 -43.95
N GLN A 298 12.07 29.84 -45.29
CA GLN A 298 11.18 28.99 -46.07
C GLN A 298 12.02 28.39 -47.18
N GLN A 299 12.25 27.08 -47.10
CA GLN A 299 12.34 26.15 -48.23
C GLN A 299 12.90 24.82 -47.74
N GLN A 300 12.07 23.77 -47.78
CA GLN A 300 12.35 22.46 -48.38
C GLN A 300 11.15 21.49 -48.17
N PRO A 301 10.94 20.46 -49.01
CA PRO A 301 9.99 20.52 -50.12
C PRO A 301 8.82 19.52 -50.02
N LEU A 302 7.80 19.76 -50.86
CA LEU A 302 6.66 18.88 -51.12
C LEU A 302 7.07 17.63 -51.92
N ILE A 303 6.51 16.47 -51.56
CA ILE A 303 6.22 15.37 -52.50
C ILE A 303 4.72 15.03 -52.39
N THR A 304 4.10 14.98 -53.56
CA THR A 304 2.68 14.85 -53.86
C THR A 304 2.26 13.41 -54.15
N GLY A 305 1.02 13.07 -53.76
CA GLY A 305 0.07 12.36 -54.63
C GLY A 305 -0.26 10.90 -54.30
N PHE A 306 -1.54 10.64 -53.98
CA PHE A 306 -2.39 9.68 -54.72
C PHE A 306 -3.88 10.00 -54.48
N THR A 307 -4.46 10.61 -55.53
CA THR A 307 -5.83 10.52 -56.09
C THR A 307 -6.99 9.96 -55.27
N ILE A 308 -8.05 10.77 -55.10
CA ILE A 308 -9.45 10.33 -55.10
C ILE A 308 -10.25 11.32 -55.96
N ASP A 309 -11.02 10.77 -56.88
CA ASP A 309 -12.05 11.42 -57.71
C ASP A 309 -13.30 10.52 -57.65
N PRO A 310 -14.52 10.99 -58.01
CA PRO A 310 -15.30 12.01 -57.33
C PRO A 310 -16.75 11.51 -57.07
N HIS A 311 -17.55 12.12 -56.20
CA HIS A 311 -19.01 12.31 -56.40
C HIS A 311 -19.63 13.19 -55.29
N SER A 312 -20.60 13.99 -55.74
CA SER A 312 -21.60 14.82 -55.03
C SER A 312 -21.18 16.14 -54.36
N ASN A 313 -21.03 17.15 -55.22
CA ASN A 313 -21.83 18.39 -55.24
C ASN A 313 -22.23 19.03 -53.89
N MET A 314 -21.54 20.11 -53.51
CA MET A 314 -22.22 21.40 -53.39
C MET A 314 -21.23 22.56 -53.63
N SER A 315 -21.74 23.55 -54.34
CA SER A 315 -21.09 24.60 -55.13
C SER A 315 -20.13 25.53 -54.38
N ILE A 316 -19.06 25.90 -55.08
CA ILE A 316 -18.10 26.96 -54.79
C ILE A 316 -18.75 28.34 -55.09
N PRO A 317 -18.24 29.47 -54.55
CA PRO A 317 -17.25 30.19 -55.35
C PRO A 317 -16.04 30.71 -54.54
N VAL A 318 -14.90 30.62 -55.20
CA VAL A 318 -13.62 31.26 -54.90
C VAL A 318 -13.59 32.60 -55.63
N TYR A 319 -13.22 33.68 -54.96
CA TYR A 319 -12.48 34.88 -55.44
C TYR A 319 -12.08 35.63 -54.14
N GLY A 320 -10.84 36.05 -53.89
CA GLY A 320 -9.91 36.74 -54.77
C GLY A 320 -9.88 38.22 -54.36
N ASN A 321 -8.81 38.60 -53.63
CA ASN A 321 -8.27 39.93 -53.32
C ASN A 321 -9.15 41.20 -53.24
N GLN A 322 -9.02 41.85 -52.07
CA GLN A 322 -8.97 43.29 -51.77
C GLN A 322 -9.79 44.28 -52.62
N VAL A 323 -10.81 44.89 -52.00
CA VAL A 323 -11.04 46.35 -52.05
C VAL A 323 -11.74 46.77 -50.73
N VAL A 324 -11.21 47.82 -50.10
CA VAL A 324 -11.83 48.56 -49.01
C VAL A 324 -13.22 49.05 -49.42
N LYS A 325 -14.28 48.55 -48.77
CA LYS A 325 -15.59 49.22 -48.74
C LYS A 325 -16.10 49.34 -47.30
N LYS A 326 -16.29 50.59 -46.91
CA LYS A 326 -17.15 51.06 -45.82
C LYS A 326 -18.55 50.44 -45.94
N GLU A 327 -19.28 50.45 -44.82
CA GLU A 327 -20.69 50.07 -44.59
C GLU A 327 -20.85 48.66 -44.00
N GLN A 328 -21.68 48.38 -42.98
CA GLN A 328 -22.88 49.05 -42.49
C GLN A 328 -23.13 48.63 -41.04
N SER A 329 -23.68 49.55 -40.26
CA SER A 329 -24.19 49.35 -38.89
C SER A 329 -25.26 48.25 -38.85
N THR A 330 -24.92 47.07 -38.34
CA THR A 330 -25.92 46.16 -37.75
C THR A 330 -25.85 46.31 -36.25
N LYS A 331 -26.96 46.73 -35.63
CA LYS A 331 -27.19 46.80 -34.18
C LYS A 331 -26.39 45.72 -33.44
N ASN A 332 -25.46 46.16 -32.59
CA ASN A 332 -24.82 45.28 -31.62
C ASN A 332 -25.87 44.85 -30.60
N ASP A 333 -26.58 43.76 -30.88
CA ASP A 333 -27.36 43.07 -29.86
C ASP A 333 -26.38 42.66 -28.75
N LYS A 334 -26.48 43.36 -27.62
CA LYS A 334 -25.72 43.11 -26.40
C LYS A 334 -26.72 42.64 -25.36
N VAL A 335 -26.34 41.60 -24.62
CA VAL A 335 -27.05 41.17 -23.41
C VAL A 335 -26.13 41.51 -22.25
N GLY A 336 -26.52 42.51 -21.47
CA GLY A 336 -25.64 43.18 -20.51
C GLY A 336 -24.47 43.91 -21.20
N ASN A 337 -23.27 43.80 -20.62
CA ASN A 337 -22.04 44.41 -21.15
C ASN A 337 -21.35 43.57 -22.25
N PHE A 338 -21.95 42.46 -22.70
CA PHE A 338 -21.29 41.50 -23.60
C PHE A 338 -22.01 41.37 -24.96
N PRO A 339 -21.27 41.21 -26.08
CA PRO A 339 -21.85 40.95 -27.39
C PRO A 339 -22.60 39.61 -27.42
N VAL A 340 -23.84 39.59 -27.93
CA VAL A 340 -24.66 38.36 -28.02
C VAL A 340 -23.96 37.26 -28.80
N ARG A 341 -23.24 37.61 -29.87
CA ARG A 341 -22.47 36.64 -30.68
C ARG A 341 -21.40 35.90 -29.88
N MET A 342 -20.73 36.58 -28.93
CA MET A 342 -19.78 35.96 -28.01
C MET A 342 -20.48 34.99 -27.06
N LEU A 343 -21.60 35.42 -26.47
CA LEU A 343 -22.39 34.59 -25.55
C LEU A 343 -22.93 33.34 -26.24
N VAL A 344 -23.40 33.44 -27.49
CA VAL A 344 -23.85 32.30 -28.28
C VAL A 344 -22.72 31.31 -28.55
N ILE A 345 -21.50 31.78 -28.85
CA ILE A 345 -20.33 30.91 -29.02
C ILE A 345 -19.98 30.20 -27.71
N ILE A 346 -20.01 30.91 -26.57
CA ILE A 346 -19.77 30.31 -25.24
C ILE A 346 -20.83 29.26 -24.91
N VAL A 347 -22.11 29.55 -25.15
CA VAL A 347 -23.21 28.59 -24.90
C VAL A 347 -23.06 27.36 -25.80
N LYS A 348 -22.74 27.54 -27.09
CA LYS A 348 -22.45 26.42 -28.01
C LYS A 348 -21.25 25.60 -27.55
N MET A 349 -20.19 26.26 -27.07
CA MET A 349 -19.00 25.58 -26.54
C MET A 349 -19.32 24.80 -25.26
N CYS A 350 -20.10 25.36 -24.32
CA CYS A 350 -20.55 24.67 -23.11
C CYS A 350 -21.40 23.43 -23.44
N LYS A 351 -22.39 23.56 -24.35
CA LYS A 351 -23.19 22.42 -24.82
C LYS A 351 -22.33 21.33 -25.45
N LEU A 352 -21.33 21.73 -26.24
CA LEU A 352 -20.40 20.81 -26.88
C LEU A 352 -19.47 20.11 -25.87
N LEU A 353 -19.05 20.82 -24.81
CA LEU A 353 -18.28 20.25 -23.70
C LEU A 353 -19.11 19.26 -22.88
N ASP A 354 -20.39 19.54 -22.65
CA ASP A 354 -21.29 18.60 -21.97
C ASP A 354 -21.58 17.37 -22.83
N HIS A 355 -21.69 17.54 -24.16
CA HIS A 355 -21.75 16.41 -25.09
C HIS A 355 -20.49 15.56 -25.03
N LYS A 356 -19.30 16.20 -25.06
CA LYS A 356 -18.01 15.52 -24.90
C LYS A 356 -17.91 14.72 -23.60
N ARG A 357 -18.43 15.27 -22.49
CA ARG A 357 -18.46 14.57 -21.19
C ARG A 357 -19.31 13.30 -21.23
N LYS A 358 -20.47 13.34 -21.90
CA LYS A 358 -21.34 12.16 -22.06
C LYS A 358 -20.68 11.09 -22.92
N THR A 359 -20.12 11.46 -24.07
CA THR A 359 -19.42 10.53 -24.98
C THR A 359 -18.17 9.93 -24.31
N LEU A 360 -17.41 10.70 -23.52
CA LEU A 360 -16.30 10.18 -22.70
C LEU A 360 -16.77 9.19 -21.62
N GLY A 361 -17.95 9.41 -21.03
CA GLY A 361 -18.57 8.48 -20.11
C GLY A 361 -18.86 7.13 -20.77
N GLN A 362 -19.46 7.14 -21.96
CA GLN A 362 -19.72 5.93 -22.75
C GLN A 362 -18.43 5.20 -23.14
N PHE A 363 -17.42 5.94 -23.59
CA PHE A 363 -16.10 5.38 -23.92
C PHE A 363 -15.42 4.70 -22.72
N THR A 364 -15.56 5.28 -21.52
CA THR A 364 -15.01 4.71 -20.29
C THR A 364 -15.67 3.38 -19.93
N VAL A 365 -16.99 3.26 -20.13
CA VAL A 365 -17.72 2.00 -19.93
C VAL A 365 -17.22 0.93 -20.91
N LEU A 366 -17.11 1.27 -22.20
CA LEU A 366 -16.60 0.37 -23.23
C LEU A 366 -15.17 -0.10 -22.94
N ILE A 367 -14.27 0.78 -22.48
CA ILE A 367 -12.91 0.39 -22.08
C ILE A 367 -12.94 -0.57 -20.88
N ASN A 368 -13.79 -0.31 -19.88
CA ASN A 368 -13.91 -1.20 -18.74
C ASN A 368 -14.40 -2.60 -19.14
N ASP A 369 -15.31 -2.69 -20.10
CA ASP A 369 -15.79 -3.97 -20.63
C ASP A 369 -14.71 -4.65 -21.50
N ALA A 370 -13.92 -3.92 -22.27
CA ALA A 370 -12.75 -4.45 -22.98
C ALA A 370 -11.71 -5.06 -22.02
N ILE A 371 -11.45 -4.39 -20.88
CA ILE A 371 -10.53 -4.87 -19.85
C ILE A 371 -11.08 -6.13 -19.18
N LYS A 372 -12.40 -6.23 -18.95
CA LYS A 372 -13.02 -7.46 -18.43
C LYS A 372 -12.84 -8.62 -19.42
N MET A 373 -13.12 -8.42 -20.70
CA MET A 373 -12.96 -9.46 -21.73
C MET A 373 -11.50 -9.94 -21.84
N GLN A 374 -10.54 -9.03 -21.71
CA GLN A 374 -9.11 -9.36 -21.71
C GLN A 374 -8.68 -10.19 -20.48
N ARG A 375 -9.28 -9.96 -19.31
CA ARG A 375 -9.00 -10.73 -18.10
C ARG A 375 -9.46 -12.18 -18.18
N TYR A 376 -10.52 -12.45 -18.95
CA TYR A 376 -11.04 -13.80 -19.17
C TYR A 376 -10.47 -14.48 -20.43
N GLY A 377 -9.55 -13.82 -21.15
CA GLY A 377 -8.89 -14.38 -22.34
C GLY A 377 -9.77 -14.44 -23.60
N TYR A 378 -10.89 -13.71 -23.65
CA TYR A 378 -11.76 -13.67 -24.83
C TYR A 378 -11.23 -12.72 -25.91
N THR A 379 -11.50 -13.04 -27.17
CA THR A 379 -11.25 -12.16 -28.32
C THR A 379 -12.35 -11.11 -28.47
N TYR A 380 -12.02 -9.93 -29.01
CA TYR A 380 -12.99 -8.85 -29.17
C TYR A 380 -13.93 -9.11 -30.35
N PRO A 381 -15.26 -9.07 -30.17
CA PRO A 381 -16.20 -9.17 -31.28
C PRO A 381 -16.10 -7.97 -32.24
N ASP A 382 -16.24 -8.18 -33.55
CA ASP A 382 -16.20 -7.09 -34.55
C ASP A 382 -17.26 -6.01 -34.30
N LYS A 383 -18.45 -6.42 -33.81
CA LYS A 383 -19.51 -5.47 -33.41
C LYS A 383 -19.04 -4.54 -32.27
N PHE A 384 -18.24 -5.04 -31.34
CA PHE A 384 -17.71 -4.25 -30.24
C PHE A 384 -16.64 -3.27 -30.73
N LEU A 385 -15.72 -3.71 -31.59
CA LEU A 385 -14.70 -2.86 -32.20
C LEU A 385 -15.32 -1.73 -33.02
N LYS A 386 -16.41 -2.01 -33.75
CA LYS A 386 -17.14 -1.00 -34.52
C LYS A 386 -17.74 0.09 -33.63
N VAL A 387 -18.39 -0.28 -32.52
CA VAL A 387 -18.95 0.67 -31.55
C VAL A 387 -17.86 1.53 -30.90
N VAL A 388 -16.71 0.94 -30.58
CA VAL A 388 -15.55 1.68 -30.04
C VAL A 388 -15.01 2.69 -31.06
N ALA A 389 -14.89 2.30 -32.33
CA ALA A 389 -14.43 3.17 -33.40
C ALA A 389 -15.40 4.35 -33.64
N GLU A 390 -16.71 4.10 -33.64
CA GLU A 390 -17.74 5.15 -33.80
C GLU A 390 -17.64 6.21 -32.70
N VAL A 391 -17.46 5.81 -31.44
CA VAL A 391 -17.31 6.73 -30.30
C VAL A 391 -16.02 7.55 -30.39
N ILE A 392 -14.93 6.97 -30.89
CA ILE A 392 -13.64 7.69 -31.08
C ILE A 392 -13.79 8.76 -32.17
N ILE A 393 -14.43 8.42 -33.30
CA ILE A 393 -14.68 9.36 -34.41
C ILE A 393 -15.58 10.51 -33.93
N GLU A 394 -16.60 10.22 -33.11
CA GLU A 394 -17.45 11.25 -32.53
C GLU A 394 -16.67 12.20 -31.61
N LEU A 395 -15.79 11.66 -30.76
CA LEU A 395 -14.91 12.46 -29.89
C LEU A 395 -13.95 13.36 -30.68
N GLU A 396 -13.41 12.86 -31.79
CA GLU A 396 -12.54 13.63 -32.68
C GLU A 396 -13.30 14.79 -33.34
N SER A 397 -14.51 14.53 -33.84
CA SER A 397 -15.40 15.55 -34.41
C SER A 397 -15.73 16.65 -33.39
N ILE A 398 -16.06 16.27 -32.16
CA ILE A 398 -16.30 17.20 -31.05
C ILE A 398 -15.06 18.05 -30.75
N ASN A 399 -13.87 17.45 -30.73
CA ASN A 399 -12.61 18.19 -30.50
C ASN A 399 -12.34 19.23 -31.59
N LYS A 400 -12.59 18.86 -32.86
CA LYS A 400 -12.45 19.78 -34.00
C LYS A 400 -13.41 20.97 -33.87
N MET A 401 -14.66 20.72 -33.52
CA MET A 401 -15.67 21.75 -33.29
C MET A 401 -15.34 22.66 -32.08
N LEU A 402 -14.80 22.10 -30.99
CA LEU A 402 -14.33 22.89 -29.84
C LEU A 402 -13.20 23.84 -30.21
N LYS A 403 -12.26 23.39 -31.05
CA LYS A 403 -11.15 24.21 -31.54
C LYS A 403 -11.65 25.40 -32.36
N VAL A 404 -12.62 25.17 -33.26
CA VAL A 404 -13.25 26.22 -34.06
C VAL A 404 -13.94 27.27 -33.17
N TYR A 405 -14.68 26.85 -32.14
CA TYR A 405 -15.32 27.81 -31.22
C TYR A 405 -14.32 28.55 -30.33
N ALA A 406 -13.23 27.92 -29.92
CA ALA A 406 -12.16 28.57 -29.16
C ALA A 406 -11.43 29.64 -30.00
N GLU A 407 -11.15 29.33 -31.27
CA GLU A 407 -10.56 30.29 -32.23
C GLU A 407 -11.51 31.48 -32.48
N ALA A 408 -12.82 31.23 -32.58
CA ALA A 408 -13.84 32.27 -32.73
C ALA A 408 -13.98 33.21 -31.51
N LEU A 409 -13.48 32.81 -30.33
CA LEU A 409 -13.50 33.63 -29.09
C LEU A 409 -12.28 34.56 -28.92
N ASN A 410 -11.19 34.31 -29.64
CA ASN A 410 -9.96 35.10 -29.57
C ASN A 410 -10.14 36.62 -29.82
N PRO A 411 -10.89 37.09 -30.84
CA PRO A 411 -11.06 38.53 -31.07
C PRO A 411 -11.84 39.23 -29.94
N TYR A 412 -12.81 38.54 -29.32
CA TYR A 412 -13.54 39.08 -28.18
C TYR A 412 -12.68 39.17 -26.91
N ARG A 413 -11.79 38.19 -26.72
CA ARG A 413 -10.81 38.18 -25.61
C ARG A 413 -9.88 39.40 -25.64
N GLN A 414 -9.37 39.77 -26.81
CA GLN A 414 -8.50 40.95 -26.97
C GLN A 414 -9.25 42.26 -26.70
N THR A 415 -10.53 42.33 -27.11
CA THR A 415 -11.37 43.53 -26.93
C THR A 415 -11.71 43.80 -25.46
N LEU A 416 -11.95 42.74 -24.67
CA LEU A 416 -12.22 42.82 -23.22
C LEU A 416 -10.96 43.15 -22.40
N LEU A 417 -9.78 42.72 -22.85
CA LEU A 417 -8.50 43.07 -22.23
C LEU A 417 -8.19 44.57 -22.36
N ASN A 418 -8.47 45.19 -23.51
CA ASN A 418 -8.21 46.60 -23.76
C ASN A 418 -9.12 47.56 -22.99
N GLN A 419 -10.38 47.18 -22.71
CA GLN A 419 -11.30 48.00 -21.89
C GLN A 419 -10.89 48.07 -20.42
N ARG A 420 -10.12 47.09 -19.92
CA ARG A 420 -9.62 47.04 -18.54
C ARG A 420 -8.35 47.88 -18.30
N SER A 421 -7.65 48.26 -19.37
CA SER A 421 -6.34 48.95 -19.32
C SER A 421 -6.44 50.46 -19.00
N LYS A 422 -7.62 51.10 -19.14
CA LYS A 422 -7.76 52.56 -18.98
C LYS A 422 -7.74 53.08 -17.52
N ASN A 423 -7.69 52.22 -16.49
CA ASN A 423 -7.73 52.63 -15.08
C ASN A 423 -6.39 52.47 -14.33
N VAL A 424 -5.24 52.70 -14.99
CA VAL A 424 -3.92 52.59 -14.33
C VAL A 424 -3.13 53.89 -14.45
N VAL A 425 -3.10 54.62 -13.32
CA VAL A 425 -2.13 55.64 -12.91
C VAL A 425 -1.70 55.16 -11.52
N THR A 426 -0.48 54.65 -11.26
CA THR A 426 0.80 55.38 -11.22
C THR A 426 1.98 54.41 -11.11
N ASP A 427 3.10 54.75 -11.76
CA ASP A 427 4.44 54.13 -11.71
C ASP A 427 5.17 54.25 -10.34
N ARG A 428 4.47 54.30 -9.19
CA ARG A 428 5.12 54.40 -7.87
C ARG A 428 4.50 53.48 -6.82
N PRO A 429 5.20 52.43 -6.37
CA PRO A 429 4.65 51.42 -5.45
C PRO A 429 4.42 51.94 -4.01
N GLU A 430 4.97 53.09 -3.63
CA GLU A 430 4.64 53.79 -2.37
C GLU A 430 3.23 54.41 -2.35
N VAL A 431 2.74 54.86 -3.52
CA VAL A 431 1.39 55.44 -3.64
C VAL A 431 0.34 54.34 -3.46
N LEU A 432 0.62 53.14 -3.96
CA LEU A 432 -0.19 51.95 -3.72
C LEU A 432 -0.29 51.63 -2.23
N ARG A 433 0.85 51.61 -1.52
CA ARG A 433 0.91 51.37 -0.07
C ARG A 433 0.05 52.36 0.71
N LYS A 434 0.17 53.66 0.42
CA LYS A 434 -0.64 54.72 1.03
C LYS A 434 -2.13 54.57 0.71
N THR A 435 -2.47 54.22 -0.52
CA THR A 435 -3.87 54.03 -0.94
C THR A 435 -4.51 52.83 -0.25
N CYS A 436 -3.81 51.70 -0.16
CA CYS A 436 -4.26 50.51 0.58
C CYS A 436 -4.41 50.79 2.08
N HIS A 437 -3.50 51.56 2.68
CA HIS A 437 -3.59 51.98 4.08
C HIS A 437 -4.78 52.93 4.32
N ASN A 438 -5.00 53.90 3.44
CA ASN A 438 -6.16 54.81 3.51
C ASN A 438 -7.49 54.05 3.33
N HIS A 439 -7.52 53.05 2.45
CA HIS A 439 -8.70 52.22 2.26
C HIS A 439 -8.94 51.30 3.47
N ALA A 440 -7.88 50.74 4.06
CA ALA A 440 -7.98 49.96 5.30
C ALA A 440 -8.49 50.79 6.49
N THR A 441 -8.04 52.05 6.63
CA THR A 441 -8.54 52.96 7.67
C THR A 441 -10.00 53.37 7.45
N GLN A 442 -10.44 53.53 6.19
CA GLN A 442 -11.84 53.77 5.86
C GLN A 442 -12.73 52.56 6.17
N ILE A 443 -12.27 51.34 5.85
CA ILE A 443 -12.95 50.09 6.22
C ILE A 443 -13.07 49.99 7.74
N LEU A 444 -11.99 50.28 8.47
CA LEU A 444 -12.03 50.26 9.94
C LEU A 444 -13.00 51.32 10.50
N LYS A 445 -13.05 52.54 9.95
CA LYS A 445 -14.01 53.59 10.35
C LYS A 445 -15.47 53.18 10.10
N HIS A 446 -15.73 52.48 9.00
CA HIS A 446 -17.06 51.95 8.70
C HIS A 446 -17.42 50.75 9.60
N CYS A 447 -16.45 49.93 9.99
CA CYS A 447 -16.67 48.79 10.88
C CYS A 447 -16.70 49.19 12.37
N SER A 448 -16.07 50.30 12.75
CA SER A 448 -16.09 50.81 14.13
C SER A 448 -17.44 51.37 14.56
N SER A 449 -18.39 51.60 13.63
CA SER A 449 -19.79 51.85 13.99
C SER A 449 -20.51 50.57 14.45
N ILE A 450 -19.93 49.39 14.20
CA ILE A 450 -20.50 48.07 14.50
C ILE A 450 -19.76 47.40 15.68
N VAL A 451 -18.47 47.66 15.87
CA VAL A 451 -17.64 47.05 16.94
C VAL A 451 -16.75 48.10 17.62
N ASP A 452 -17.00 48.36 18.90
CA ASP A 452 -16.25 49.35 19.70
C ASP A 452 -14.97 48.76 20.31
N VAL A 453 -13.85 48.83 19.57
CA VAL A 453 -12.54 48.45 20.09
C VAL A 453 -11.97 49.61 20.89
N LYS A 454 -11.61 49.43 22.18
CA LYS A 454 -11.11 50.52 23.04
C LYS A 454 -9.59 50.72 22.99
N ASP A 455 -8.84 49.69 22.61
CA ASP A 455 -7.37 49.76 22.56
C ASP A 455 -6.86 50.34 21.23
N GLN A 456 -6.09 51.42 21.33
CA GLN A 456 -5.53 52.14 20.20
C GLN A 456 -4.46 51.33 19.45
N LYS A 457 -3.68 50.49 20.16
CA LYS A 457 -2.65 49.64 19.55
C LYS A 457 -3.28 48.50 18.75
N ALA A 458 -4.36 47.91 19.27
CA ALA A 458 -5.11 46.88 18.55
C ALA A 458 -5.74 47.43 17.25
N LYS A 459 -6.27 48.67 17.27
CA LYS A 459 -6.78 49.34 16.06
C LYS A 459 -5.70 49.50 14.99
N GLU A 460 -4.50 49.90 15.40
CA GLU A 460 -3.36 50.09 14.49
C GLU A 460 -2.91 48.77 13.84
N ILE A 461 -2.84 47.68 14.61
CA ILE A 461 -2.52 46.33 14.10
C ILE A 461 -3.58 45.86 13.10
N ILE A 462 -4.88 46.07 13.39
CA ILE A 462 -5.97 45.65 12.49
C ILE A 462 -5.92 46.42 11.16
N VAL A 463 -5.62 47.73 11.20
CA VAL A 463 -5.44 48.55 9.98
C VAL A 463 -4.26 48.04 9.16
N MET A 464 -3.14 47.71 9.81
CA MET A 464 -1.94 47.22 9.13
C MET A 464 -2.16 45.82 8.51
N LEU A 465 -2.84 44.91 9.20
CA LEU A 465 -3.23 43.61 8.66
C LEU A 465 -4.23 43.74 7.49
N SER A 466 -5.19 44.66 7.60
CA SER A 466 -6.17 44.92 6.54
C SER A 466 -5.52 45.57 5.31
N SER A 467 -4.56 46.48 5.51
CA SER A 467 -3.76 47.06 4.44
C SER A 467 -2.93 46.01 3.72
N LEU A 468 -2.32 45.08 4.46
CA LEU A 468 -1.54 43.96 3.92
C LEU A 468 -2.39 43.02 3.05
N LEU A 469 -3.61 42.70 3.48
CA LEU A 469 -4.55 41.91 2.69
C LEU A 469 -5.00 42.63 1.41
N LEU A 470 -5.21 43.94 1.48
CA LEU A 470 -5.55 44.76 0.30
C LEU A 470 -4.39 44.84 -0.70
N GLN A 471 -3.14 44.94 -0.22
CA GLN A 471 -1.95 44.90 -1.07
C GLN A 471 -1.80 43.55 -1.79
N ILE A 472 -2.00 42.43 -1.09
CA ILE A 472 -1.98 41.08 -1.70
C ILE A 472 -3.09 40.94 -2.75
N ARG A 473 -4.30 41.44 -2.46
CA ARG A 473 -5.42 41.45 -3.42
C ARG A 473 -5.08 42.26 -4.68
N PHE A 474 -4.43 43.40 -4.52
CA PHE A 474 -4.01 44.24 -5.64
C PHE A 474 -2.91 43.55 -6.48
N LEU A 475 -1.88 42.99 -5.83
CA LEU A 475 -0.83 42.21 -6.50
C LEU A 475 -1.40 41.03 -7.29
N GLY A 476 -2.37 40.30 -6.74
CA GLY A 476 -3.04 39.19 -7.42
C GLY A 476 -3.87 39.61 -8.64
N GLN A 477 -4.29 40.87 -8.73
CA GLN A 477 -5.05 41.41 -9.86
C GLN A 477 -4.16 41.98 -10.97
N HIS A 478 -2.93 42.41 -10.64
CA HIS A 478 -2.02 43.11 -11.54
C HIS A 478 -0.83 42.27 -12.07
N ALA A 479 -0.68 41.00 -11.65
CA ALA A 479 0.42 40.09 -12.01
C ALA A 479 0.62 39.75 -13.51
N VAL A 480 -0.04 40.47 -14.45
CA VAL A 480 0.03 40.22 -15.90
C VAL A 480 0.98 41.19 -16.62
N SER A 481 1.35 42.33 -16.03
CA SER A 481 2.31 43.28 -16.65
C SER A 481 3.71 43.09 -16.08
N SER A 482 4.56 42.44 -16.87
CA SER A 482 5.99 42.23 -16.64
C SER A 482 6.73 43.58 -16.60
N HIS A 483 7.12 44.05 -15.41
CA HIS A 483 8.41 44.71 -15.08
C HIS A 483 8.40 45.42 -13.69
N SER A 484 7.24 45.71 -13.07
CA SER A 484 7.14 46.40 -11.75
C SER A 484 7.05 45.48 -10.52
N CYS A 485 6.91 44.17 -10.72
CA CYS A 485 6.53 43.24 -9.64
C CYS A 485 7.60 43.07 -8.54
N ALA A 486 8.90 43.19 -8.86
CA ALA A 486 9.97 43.00 -7.87
C ALA A 486 10.01 44.10 -6.80
N GLU A 487 9.78 45.36 -7.19
CA GLU A 487 9.74 46.48 -6.25
C GLU A 487 8.47 46.47 -5.40
N GLU A 488 7.32 46.16 -6.00
CA GLU A 488 6.03 46.02 -5.28
C GLU A 488 6.07 44.87 -4.26
N VAL A 489 6.78 43.79 -4.59
CA VAL A 489 6.97 42.61 -3.73
C VAL A 489 7.94 42.88 -2.57
N GLN A 490 8.94 43.74 -2.77
CA GLN A 490 9.83 44.18 -1.68
C GLN A 490 9.08 45.04 -0.65
N ILE A 491 8.16 45.89 -1.10
CA ILE A 491 7.32 46.74 -0.22
C ILE A 491 6.35 45.90 0.63
N LEU A 492 5.87 44.77 0.12
CA LEU A 492 5.08 43.83 0.90
C LEU A 492 5.91 43.25 2.06
N MET A 493 7.16 42.88 1.79
CA MET A 493 8.08 42.35 2.81
C MET A 493 8.42 43.39 3.87
N ASP A 494 8.60 44.65 3.47
CA ASP A 494 8.85 45.73 4.41
C ASP A 494 7.60 46.06 5.25
N SER A 495 6.39 45.93 4.68
CA SER A 495 5.13 46.03 5.45
C SER A 495 4.96 44.91 6.47
N VAL A 496 5.41 43.68 6.16
CA VAL A 496 5.40 42.55 7.11
C VAL A 496 6.40 42.78 8.26
N LYS A 497 7.59 43.31 7.96
CA LYS A 497 8.59 43.65 8.99
C LYS A 497 8.09 44.75 9.92
N GLU A 498 7.48 45.79 9.38
CA GLU A 498 6.94 46.89 10.18
C GLU A 498 5.79 46.43 11.08
N LEU A 499 4.93 45.55 10.56
CA LEU A 499 3.86 44.93 11.36
C LEU A 499 4.43 44.04 12.46
N LYS A 500 5.52 43.30 12.19
CA LYS A 500 6.22 42.50 13.21
C LYS A 500 6.75 43.34 14.37
N ASN A 501 7.18 44.57 14.12
CA ASN A 501 7.69 45.48 15.15
C ASN A 501 6.59 46.06 16.05
N LEU A 502 5.34 46.06 15.58
CA LEU A 502 4.16 46.54 16.32
C LEU A 502 3.49 45.45 17.17
N VAL A 503 3.79 44.18 16.90
CA VAL A 503 3.23 43.02 17.62
C VAL A 503 3.96 42.83 18.96
N PRO A 504 3.25 42.62 20.09
CA PRO A 504 3.89 42.37 21.36
C PRO A 504 4.77 41.10 21.35
N PRO A 505 5.86 41.05 22.15
CA PRO A 505 6.82 39.94 22.14
C PRO A 505 6.18 38.58 22.44
N GLU A 506 5.12 38.56 23.25
CA GLU A 506 4.35 37.35 23.58
C GLU A 506 3.58 36.76 22.38
N ALA A 507 3.12 37.61 21.44
CA ALA A 507 2.35 37.18 20.27
C ALA A 507 3.22 37.02 19.01
N THR A 508 4.54 37.23 19.12
CA THR A 508 5.47 37.20 17.98
C THR A 508 5.55 35.81 17.35
N GLN A 509 5.45 34.74 18.14
CA GLN A 509 5.44 33.37 17.63
C GLN A 509 4.15 33.05 16.86
N ALA A 510 2.99 33.46 17.38
CA ALA A 510 1.70 33.30 16.70
C ALA A 510 1.65 34.11 15.38
N PHE A 511 2.26 35.29 15.34
CA PHE A 511 2.39 36.08 14.11
C PHE A 511 3.31 35.41 13.07
N GLN A 512 4.44 34.85 13.51
CA GLN A 512 5.37 34.15 12.62
C GLN A 512 4.70 32.93 11.98
N ASP A 513 4.04 32.10 12.79
CA ASP A 513 3.40 30.87 12.34
C ASP A 513 2.13 31.14 11.50
N GLY A 514 1.32 32.11 11.90
CA GLY A 514 0.02 32.39 11.28
C GLY A 514 0.03 33.39 10.12
N VAL A 515 1.03 34.25 10.00
CA VAL A 515 1.05 35.33 9.00
C VAL A 515 2.37 35.37 8.21
N GLU A 516 3.52 35.38 8.88
CA GLU A 516 4.82 35.57 8.20
C GLU A 516 5.18 34.40 7.26
N VAL A 517 4.96 33.15 7.69
CA VAL A 517 5.23 31.95 6.88
C VAL A 517 4.32 31.91 5.64
N HIS A 518 3.03 32.19 5.81
CA HIS A 518 2.07 32.16 4.70
C HIS A 518 2.31 33.27 3.67
N ILE A 519 2.67 34.47 4.11
CA ILE A 519 2.98 35.57 3.18
C ILE A 519 4.29 35.30 2.43
N LYS A 520 5.31 34.72 3.08
CA LYS A 520 6.54 34.25 2.41
C LYS A 520 6.28 33.14 1.39
N GLN A 521 5.30 32.28 1.65
CA GLN A 521 4.90 31.24 0.71
C GLN A 521 4.17 31.82 -0.51
N ILE A 522 3.27 32.80 -0.29
CA ILE A 522 2.61 33.54 -1.38
C ILE A 522 3.65 34.29 -2.23
N PHE A 523 4.61 34.95 -1.58
CA PHE A 523 5.77 35.60 -2.21
C PHE A 523 6.55 34.65 -3.14
N ASN A 524 6.93 33.46 -2.66
CA ASN A 524 7.64 32.46 -3.46
C ASN A 524 6.81 31.93 -4.63
N THR A 525 5.49 31.93 -4.48
CA THR A 525 4.56 31.48 -5.52
C THR A 525 4.37 32.54 -6.60
N LEU A 526 4.28 33.83 -6.23
CA LEU A 526 4.13 34.95 -7.17
C LEU A 526 5.39 35.16 -8.03
N LEU A 527 6.59 34.95 -7.48
CA LEU A 527 7.84 34.96 -8.25
C LEU A 527 7.92 33.85 -9.31
N LYS A 528 7.13 32.77 -9.19
CA LYS A 528 7.09 31.65 -10.14
C LYS A 528 6.08 31.81 -11.28
N VAL A 529 5.21 32.84 -11.29
CA VAL A 529 4.25 33.07 -12.38
C VAL A 529 4.94 33.83 -13.54
N ARG A 530 5.83 33.15 -14.27
CA ARG A 530 6.25 33.52 -15.63
C ARG A 530 5.52 32.61 -16.64
N PRO A 531 5.11 33.10 -17.83
CA PRO A 531 4.37 32.29 -18.78
C PRO A 531 5.26 31.17 -19.35
N GLN A 532 4.85 29.93 -19.09
CA GLN A 532 5.45 28.69 -19.58
C GLN A 532 5.27 28.56 -21.09
N ASN A 533 6.38 28.56 -21.84
CA ASN A 533 6.45 28.02 -23.19
C ASN A 533 7.74 27.19 -23.31
N SER A 534 7.80 26.04 -22.64
CA SER A 534 8.67 24.94 -23.03
C SER A 534 8.19 23.65 -22.37
N SER A 535 7.82 22.69 -23.20
CA SER A 535 7.44 21.33 -22.83
C SER A 535 8.67 20.56 -22.38
N SER A 536 8.99 20.59 -21.08
CA SER A 536 9.84 19.56 -20.45
C SER A 536 9.50 19.36 -18.96
N SER A 537 9.19 18.10 -18.65
CA SER A 537 9.31 17.37 -17.37
C SER A 537 8.80 17.91 -16.02
N LEU A 538 8.31 19.14 -15.84
CA LEU A 538 7.85 19.64 -14.52
C LEU A 538 6.33 19.62 -14.27
N GLY A 539 5.57 18.90 -15.11
CA GLY A 539 4.11 18.74 -14.98
C GLY A 539 3.63 17.57 -14.10
N ARG A 540 4.46 16.94 -13.26
CA ARG A 540 4.04 15.82 -12.40
C ARG A 540 3.90 16.24 -10.94
N ARG A 541 2.99 17.17 -10.65
CA ARG A 541 2.42 17.27 -9.31
C ARG A 541 1.21 16.34 -9.22
N SER A 542 1.35 15.25 -8.47
CA SER A 542 0.18 14.66 -7.80
C SER A 542 -0.25 15.63 -6.71
N SER A 543 -1.03 16.65 -7.07
CA SER A 543 -1.87 17.30 -6.09
C SER A 543 -2.85 16.24 -5.63
N ILE A 544 -2.62 15.68 -4.44
CA ILE A 544 -3.70 15.08 -3.69
C ILE A 544 -4.74 16.20 -3.54
N ASN A 545 -5.81 16.09 -4.31
CA ASN A 545 -6.96 16.99 -4.21
C ASN A 545 -7.51 16.82 -2.78
N PRO A 546 -7.95 17.87 -2.07
CA PRO A 546 -8.71 17.69 -0.85
C PRO A 546 -9.91 16.75 -1.06
N LYS A 547 -10.50 16.71 -2.26
CA LYS A 547 -11.51 15.71 -2.64
C LYS A 547 -10.97 14.27 -2.78
N ASP A 548 -9.67 14.12 -3.04
CA ASP A 548 -9.00 12.82 -3.06
C ASP A 548 -8.58 12.39 -1.65
N VAL A 549 -8.23 13.32 -0.75
CA VAL A 549 -8.11 13.02 0.70
C VAL A 549 -9.46 12.65 1.26
N GLU A 550 -10.50 13.41 0.93
CA GLU A 550 -11.88 13.16 1.34
C GLU A 550 -12.41 11.88 0.70
N ARG A 551 -12.08 11.55 -0.56
CA ARG A 551 -12.33 10.23 -1.15
C ARG A 551 -11.53 9.13 -0.48
N ILE A 552 -10.27 9.36 -0.10
CA ILE A 552 -9.46 8.35 0.60
C ILE A 552 -9.97 8.14 2.02
N GLN A 553 -10.39 9.19 2.72
CA GLN A 553 -11.04 9.14 4.02
C GLN A 553 -12.43 8.51 3.92
N GLN A 554 -13.22 8.84 2.90
CA GLN A 554 -14.49 8.18 2.59
C GLN A 554 -14.27 6.72 2.16
N LEU A 555 -13.19 6.39 1.45
CA LEU A 555 -12.84 5.02 1.07
C LEU A 555 -12.35 4.22 2.28
N LEU A 556 -11.60 4.83 3.20
CA LEU A 556 -11.19 4.24 4.48
C LEU A 556 -12.38 4.06 5.44
N GLN A 557 -13.30 5.03 5.50
CA GLN A 557 -14.58 4.91 6.21
C GLN A 557 -15.51 3.88 5.54
N ARG A 558 -15.47 3.74 4.20
CA ARG A 558 -16.20 2.72 3.44
C ARG A 558 -15.56 1.33 3.52
N GLN A 559 -14.28 1.20 3.87
CA GLN A 559 -13.62 -0.11 3.96
C GLN A 559 -14.18 -1.01 5.07
N ARG A 560 -15.04 -0.50 5.96
CA ARG A 560 -15.71 -1.30 7.00
C ARG A 560 -17.17 -0.93 7.26
N LYS A 561 -17.96 -0.58 6.24
CA LYS A 561 -19.42 -0.54 6.42
C LYS A 561 -20.08 -1.61 5.58
N VAL A 562 -20.31 -2.76 6.21
CA VAL A 562 -21.27 -3.76 5.70
C VAL A 562 -22.58 -3.01 5.47
N SER A 563 -23.20 -3.17 4.29
CA SER A 563 -24.50 -2.54 4.05
C SER A 563 -25.50 -3.02 5.11
N PRO A 564 -26.35 -2.14 5.69
CA PRO A 564 -27.36 -2.56 6.66
C PRO A 564 -28.29 -3.67 6.12
N GLN A 565 -28.53 -3.68 4.81
CA GLN A 565 -29.31 -4.74 4.14
C GLN A 565 -28.58 -6.09 4.19
N ILE A 566 -27.27 -6.09 3.95
CA ILE A 566 -26.44 -7.31 4.03
C ILE A 566 -26.36 -7.78 5.49
N ALA A 567 -26.18 -6.84 6.43
CA ALA A 567 -26.16 -7.16 7.85
C ALA A 567 -27.50 -7.78 8.30
N PHE A 568 -28.63 -7.23 7.86
CA PHE A 568 -29.95 -7.80 8.11
C PHE A 568 -30.09 -9.21 7.55
N CYS A 569 -29.67 -9.43 6.30
CA CYS A 569 -29.65 -10.77 5.71
C CYS A 569 -28.79 -11.75 6.51
N ILE A 570 -27.61 -11.33 6.98
CA ILE A 570 -26.74 -12.18 7.82
C ILE A 570 -27.45 -12.55 9.12
N ILE A 571 -28.08 -11.59 9.81
CA ILE A 571 -28.79 -11.83 11.06
C ILE A 571 -29.96 -12.80 10.86
N LEU A 572 -30.73 -12.63 9.78
CA LEU A 572 -31.91 -13.45 9.51
C LEU A 572 -31.56 -14.86 9.03
N PHE A 573 -30.65 -14.97 8.06
CA PHE A 573 -30.38 -16.24 7.39
C PHE A 573 -29.32 -17.09 8.09
N SER A 574 -28.38 -16.52 8.85
CA SER A 574 -27.33 -17.33 9.48
C SER A 574 -27.87 -18.33 10.51
N PRO A 575 -28.84 -18.03 11.39
CA PRO A 575 -29.42 -19.03 12.27
C PRO A 575 -30.12 -20.14 11.49
N ILE A 576 -30.98 -19.75 10.54
CA ILE A 576 -31.74 -20.70 9.72
C ILE A 576 -30.78 -21.67 9.01
N LEU A 577 -29.71 -21.15 8.40
CA LEU A 577 -28.71 -21.95 7.72
C LEU A 577 -28.02 -22.93 8.67
N VAL A 578 -27.54 -22.48 9.84
CA VAL A 578 -26.83 -23.35 10.79
C VAL A 578 -27.75 -24.43 11.36
N PHE A 579 -29.02 -24.11 11.67
CA PHE A 579 -30.00 -25.10 12.11
C PHE A 579 -30.30 -26.13 11.01
N ILE A 580 -30.48 -25.70 9.75
CA ILE A 580 -30.69 -26.62 8.62
C ILE A 580 -29.47 -27.53 8.45
N LEU A 581 -28.25 -26.98 8.45
CA LEU A 581 -27.02 -27.76 8.32
C LEU A 581 -26.88 -28.80 9.44
N TYR A 582 -27.23 -28.44 10.68
CA TYR A 582 -27.23 -29.38 11.79
C TYR A 582 -28.30 -30.47 11.63
N SER A 583 -29.51 -30.11 11.19
CA SER A 583 -30.58 -31.09 10.93
C SER A 583 -30.22 -32.06 9.81
N ILE A 584 -29.62 -31.59 8.71
CA ILE A 584 -29.10 -32.44 7.62
C ILE A 584 -28.07 -33.43 8.18
N ALA A 585 -27.12 -32.94 8.99
CA ALA A 585 -26.10 -33.79 9.56
C ALA A 585 -26.66 -34.84 10.53
N ARG A 586 -27.66 -34.49 11.34
CA ARG A 586 -28.25 -35.39 12.34
C ARG A 586 -29.20 -36.43 11.72
N LEU A 587 -30.08 -36.00 10.81
CA LEU A 587 -31.16 -36.84 10.28
C LEU A 587 -30.76 -37.59 9.01
N HIS A 588 -29.93 -36.99 8.16
CA HIS A 588 -29.55 -37.53 6.85
C HIS A 588 -28.07 -37.90 6.77
N PHE A 589 -27.39 -38.07 7.92
CA PHE A 589 -25.96 -38.38 7.99
C PHE A 589 -25.07 -37.43 7.17
N GLY A 590 -25.52 -36.20 6.92
CA GLY A 590 -24.81 -35.20 6.12
C GLY A 590 -25.11 -35.21 4.62
N SER A 591 -25.99 -36.10 4.12
CA SER A 591 -26.44 -36.07 2.72
C SER A 591 -27.42 -34.93 2.46
N CYS A 592 -27.00 -33.94 1.68
CA CYS A 592 -27.89 -32.85 1.26
C CYS A 592 -28.96 -33.31 0.26
N MET A 593 -28.68 -34.36 -0.54
CA MET A 593 -29.62 -34.85 -1.56
C MET A 593 -30.81 -35.53 -0.90
N ASP A 594 -30.56 -36.39 0.08
CA ASP A 594 -31.59 -37.10 0.85
C ASP A 594 -32.52 -36.11 1.57
N PHE A 595 -31.98 -34.99 2.05
CA PHE A 595 -32.78 -33.93 2.67
C PHE A 595 -33.71 -33.23 1.68
N ILE A 596 -33.24 -32.97 0.45
CA ILE A 596 -34.05 -32.34 -0.61
C ILE A 596 -35.13 -33.31 -1.11
N GLU A 597 -34.80 -34.60 -1.25
CA GLU A 597 -35.73 -35.63 -1.73
C GLU A 597 -36.80 -36.00 -0.70
N ALA A 598 -36.50 -35.89 0.60
CA ALA A 598 -37.43 -36.30 1.65
C ALA A 598 -38.61 -35.35 1.89
N ASP A 599 -38.73 -34.25 1.12
CA ASP A 599 -39.84 -33.27 1.13
C ASP A 599 -40.27 -32.83 2.54
N TYR A 600 -39.33 -32.82 3.49
CA TYR A 600 -39.62 -32.58 4.89
C TYR A 600 -39.96 -31.12 5.13
N HIS A 601 -41.07 -30.89 5.83
CA HIS A 601 -41.24 -29.67 6.60
C HIS A 601 -40.09 -29.58 7.61
N LEU A 602 -39.33 -28.48 7.59
CA LEU A 602 -38.34 -28.18 8.63
C LEU A 602 -38.96 -28.51 10.00
N GLU A 603 -38.36 -29.43 10.76
CA GLU A 603 -38.77 -29.68 12.14
C GLU A 603 -38.46 -28.43 12.96
N PHE A 604 -39.41 -27.49 12.97
CA PHE A 604 -39.35 -26.37 13.89
C PHE A 604 -39.46 -26.94 15.31
N PRO A 605 -38.54 -26.56 16.22
CA PRO A 605 -38.58 -27.05 17.56
C PRO A 605 -39.92 -26.69 18.20
N ASN A 606 -40.62 -27.69 18.73
CA ASN A 606 -41.89 -27.47 19.40
C ASN A 606 -41.63 -26.74 20.73
N LEU A 607 -41.90 -25.44 20.76
CA LEU A 607 -41.65 -24.55 21.90
C LEU A 607 -42.56 -24.83 23.11
N ILE A 608 -43.60 -25.64 22.93
CA ILE A 608 -44.54 -26.03 24.00
C ILE A 608 -43.93 -27.12 24.88
N VAL A 609 -42.94 -27.86 24.39
CA VAL A 609 -42.30 -28.95 25.14
C VAL A 609 -41.46 -28.35 26.28
N LEU A 610 -41.72 -28.79 27.51
CA LEU A 610 -41.06 -28.28 28.71
C LEU A 610 -39.60 -28.74 28.87
N ALA A 611 -39.23 -29.89 28.28
CA ALA A 611 -37.90 -30.50 28.44
C ALA A 611 -36.73 -29.60 27.93
N PRO A 612 -36.79 -29.00 26.74
CA PRO A 612 -35.79 -28.02 26.28
C PRO A 612 -35.63 -26.81 27.22
N TRP A 613 -36.74 -26.23 27.69
CA TRP A 613 -36.74 -25.08 28.59
C TRP A 613 -36.09 -25.41 29.93
N SER A 614 -36.56 -26.47 30.57
CA SER A 614 -36.01 -26.92 31.85
C SER A 614 -34.52 -27.25 31.74
N SER A 615 -34.09 -27.98 30.70
CA SER A 615 -32.68 -28.31 30.48
C SER A 615 -31.81 -27.06 30.35
N PHE A 616 -32.25 -26.07 29.56
CA PHE A 616 -31.47 -24.84 29.37
C PHE A 616 -31.38 -23.99 30.65
N PHE A 617 -32.53 -23.70 31.27
CA PHE A 617 -32.60 -22.80 32.42
C PHE A 617 -32.02 -23.40 33.70
N ILE A 618 -32.09 -24.72 33.90
CA ILE A 618 -31.43 -25.40 35.02
C ILE A 618 -29.92 -25.30 34.88
N VAL A 619 -29.38 -25.58 33.68
CA VAL A 619 -27.93 -25.45 33.43
C VAL A 619 -27.48 -24.00 33.61
N LEU A 620 -28.23 -23.03 33.08
CA LEU A 620 -27.96 -21.60 33.27
C LEU A 620 -27.95 -21.23 34.76
N LEU A 621 -28.96 -21.65 35.52
CA LEU A 621 -29.07 -21.36 36.96
C LEU A 621 -27.89 -21.95 37.73
N ILE A 622 -27.53 -23.21 37.48
CA ILE A 622 -26.38 -23.85 38.12
C ILE A 622 -25.07 -23.12 37.77
N GLN A 623 -24.88 -22.73 36.50
CA GLN A 623 -23.69 -21.99 36.09
C GLN A 623 -23.60 -20.59 36.75
N LEU A 624 -24.74 -19.92 36.97
CA LEU A 624 -24.79 -18.65 37.71
C LEU A 624 -24.48 -18.85 39.20
N ILE A 625 -25.01 -19.91 39.82
CA ILE A 625 -24.67 -20.26 41.21
C ILE A 625 -23.17 -20.54 41.33
N PHE A 626 -22.62 -21.35 40.42
CA PHE A 626 -21.20 -21.70 40.42
C PHE A 626 -20.29 -20.49 40.16
N LEU A 627 -20.74 -19.52 39.36
CA LEU A 627 -20.01 -18.27 39.17
C LEU A 627 -19.79 -17.54 40.50
N TRP A 628 -20.80 -17.49 41.37
CA TRP A 628 -20.72 -16.78 42.66
C TRP A 628 -20.16 -17.61 43.81
N VAL A 629 -20.40 -18.93 43.83
CA VAL A 629 -20.06 -19.80 44.97
C VAL A 629 -18.66 -20.40 44.86
N LEU A 630 -18.21 -20.74 43.64
CA LEU A 630 -16.92 -21.43 43.48
C LEU A 630 -15.73 -20.47 43.63
N PRO A 631 -14.61 -20.93 44.19
CA PRO A 631 -13.39 -20.13 44.30
C PRO A 631 -12.90 -19.73 42.90
N SER A 632 -12.43 -18.50 42.75
CA SER A 632 -11.90 -17.96 41.50
C SER A 632 -10.44 -17.56 41.61
N ASP A 633 -9.70 -17.82 40.54
CA ASP A 633 -8.33 -17.35 40.37
C ASP A 633 -8.33 -15.96 39.73
N ASP A 634 -7.55 -15.03 40.30
CA ASP A 634 -7.47 -13.64 39.85
C ASP A 634 -6.31 -13.45 38.87
N PHE A 635 -6.63 -13.15 37.61
CA PHE A 635 -5.66 -12.88 36.56
C PHE A 635 -5.60 -11.39 36.22
N LYS A 636 -4.37 -10.84 36.13
CA LYS A 636 -4.14 -9.45 35.70
C LYS A 636 -3.92 -9.41 34.19
N VAL A 637 -4.90 -8.94 33.44
CA VAL A 637 -4.85 -8.79 31.98
C VAL A 637 -4.78 -7.31 31.60
N LYS A 638 -4.09 -6.99 30.50
CA LYS A 638 -4.06 -5.63 29.95
C LYS A 638 -5.15 -5.45 28.89
N ASN A 639 -5.96 -4.41 29.04
CA ASN A 639 -6.92 -3.97 28.03
C ASN A 639 -6.23 -3.18 26.91
N GLU A 640 -6.97 -2.85 25.84
CA GLU A 640 -6.47 -2.08 24.70
C GLU A 640 -5.97 -0.68 25.08
N ALA A 641 -6.60 -0.07 26.09
CA ALA A 641 -6.17 1.19 26.69
C ALA A 641 -4.86 1.08 27.49
N GLY A 642 -4.29 -0.13 27.63
CA GLY A 642 -3.08 -0.38 28.42
C GLY A 642 -3.32 -0.54 29.92
N GLU A 643 -4.56 -0.34 30.38
CA GLU A 643 -5.01 -0.53 31.76
C GLU A 643 -5.00 -2.01 32.17
N LYS A 644 -4.70 -2.28 33.45
CA LYS A 644 -4.71 -3.64 33.99
C LYS A 644 -6.07 -3.92 34.62
N VAL A 645 -6.79 -4.89 34.07
CA VAL A 645 -8.06 -5.40 34.61
C VAL A 645 -7.82 -6.74 35.31
N ILE A 646 -8.44 -6.89 36.47
CA ILE A 646 -8.47 -8.16 37.21
C ILE A 646 -9.66 -8.96 36.71
N ILE A 647 -9.41 -10.22 36.38
CA ILE A 647 -10.39 -11.14 35.83
C ILE A 647 -10.42 -12.39 36.69
N ASN A 648 -11.62 -12.75 37.11
CA ASN A 648 -11.87 -13.89 37.96
C ASN A 648 -12.24 -15.09 37.07
N ALA A 649 -11.39 -16.12 37.07
CA ALA A 649 -11.61 -17.33 36.28
C ALA A 649 -11.94 -18.52 37.20
N ASN A 650 -13.10 -19.14 36.99
CA ASN A 650 -13.49 -20.40 37.65
C ASN A 650 -14.32 -21.30 36.72
N SER A 651 -14.27 -21.08 35.40
CA SER A 651 -15.11 -21.81 34.44
C SER A 651 -14.77 -23.30 34.34
N PHE A 652 -13.50 -23.68 34.55
CA PHE A 652 -13.08 -25.09 34.53
C PHE A 652 -13.73 -25.94 35.63
N ILE A 653 -13.63 -25.50 36.89
CA ILE A 653 -14.21 -26.21 38.03
C ILE A 653 -15.74 -26.29 37.88
N SER A 654 -16.36 -25.18 37.43
CA SER A 654 -17.79 -25.12 37.15
C SER A 654 -18.25 -26.17 36.14
N CYS A 655 -17.51 -26.31 35.02
CA CYS A 655 -17.85 -27.26 33.97
C CYS A 655 -17.59 -28.72 34.37
N LEU A 656 -16.51 -28.98 35.11
CA LEU A 656 -16.24 -30.31 35.64
C LEU A 656 -17.35 -30.74 36.61
N LEU A 657 -17.72 -29.86 37.55
CA LEU A 657 -18.73 -30.17 38.57
C LEU A 657 -20.10 -30.41 37.95
N ILE A 658 -20.53 -29.61 36.96
CA ILE A 658 -21.82 -29.83 36.30
C ILE A 658 -21.82 -31.12 35.46
N CYS A 659 -20.71 -31.49 34.83
CA CYS A 659 -20.60 -32.77 34.11
C CYS A 659 -20.71 -33.96 35.09
N LEU A 660 -20.05 -33.88 36.25
CA LEU A 660 -20.15 -34.89 37.30
C LEU A 660 -21.57 -34.98 37.87
N LEU A 661 -22.21 -33.83 38.14
CA LEU A 661 -23.60 -33.78 38.59
C LEU A 661 -24.56 -34.35 37.53
N TYR A 662 -24.29 -34.12 36.25
CA TYR A 662 -25.10 -34.68 35.17
C TYR A 662 -24.98 -36.21 35.10
N ILE A 663 -23.76 -36.75 35.17
CA ILE A 663 -23.52 -38.19 35.21
C ILE A 663 -24.18 -38.79 36.45
N LEU A 664 -23.97 -38.18 37.63
CA LEU A 664 -24.55 -38.65 38.89
C LEU A 664 -26.09 -38.65 38.83
N GLY A 665 -26.69 -37.55 38.38
CA GLY A 665 -28.15 -37.42 38.25
C GLY A 665 -28.75 -38.43 37.28
N SER A 666 -28.05 -38.73 36.18
CA SER A 666 -28.47 -39.79 35.26
C SER A 666 -28.30 -41.19 35.87
N THR A 667 -27.24 -41.45 36.64
CA THR A 667 -27.02 -42.76 37.29
C THR A 667 -28.00 -43.02 38.45
N LEU A 668 -28.49 -41.95 39.09
CA LEU A 668 -29.53 -42.00 40.11
C LEU A 668 -30.95 -41.95 39.52
N GLU A 669 -31.07 -42.01 38.19
CA GLU A 669 -32.35 -42.01 37.44
C GLU A 669 -33.25 -40.79 37.70
N PHE A 670 -32.70 -39.64 38.11
CA PHE A 670 -33.47 -38.40 38.26
C PHE A 670 -34.00 -37.87 36.92
N PHE A 671 -33.29 -38.16 35.83
CA PHE A 671 -33.69 -37.84 34.46
C PHE A 671 -33.05 -38.83 33.48
N LYS A 672 -33.57 -38.90 32.26
CA LYS A 672 -33.00 -39.74 31.19
C LYS A 672 -31.64 -39.21 30.74
N GLY A 673 -30.61 -40.04 30.73
CA GLY A 673 -29.27 -39.71 30.23
C GLY A 673 -29.22 -39.08 28.82
N PRO A 674 -30.04 -39.50 27.83
CA PRO A 674 -30.04 -38.87 26.50
C PRO A 674 -30.84 -37.55 26.38
N ILE A 675 -31.39 -37.00 27.50
CA ILE A 675 -32.35 -35.88 27.46
C ILE A 675 -31.84 -34.64 26.69
N ILE A 676 -30.56 -34.29 26.85
CA ILE A 676 -29.95 -33.12 26.18
C ILE A 676 -29.74 -33.41 24.70
N PHE A 677 -29.24 -34.61 24.36
CA PHE A 677 -29.02 -35.02 22.98
C PHE A 677 -30.33 -35.06 22.18
N GLU A 678 -31.39 -35.66 22.74
CA GLU A 678 -32.69 -35.76 22.09
C GLU A 678 -33.30 -34.38 21.80
N ASN A 679 -33.29 -33.50 22.80
CA ASN A 679 -33.93 -32.18 22.76
C ASN A 679 -32.99 -31.04 22.28
N PHE A 680 -31.82 -31.35 21.74
CA PHE A 680 -30.76 -30.37 21.51
C PHE A 680 -31.12 -29.22 20.55
N ILE A 681 -31.94 -29.50 19.52
CA ILE A 681 -32.41 -28.48 18.57
C ILE A 681 -33.27 -27.44 19.32
N GLY A 682 -34.18 -27.89 20.19
CA GLY A 682 -34.98 -27.01 21.03
C GLY A 682 -34.14 -26.22 22.03
N ILE A 683 -33.15 -26.87 22.68
CA ILE A 683 -32.23 -26.21 23.61
C ILE A 683 -31.44 -25.11 22.90
N SER A 684 -30.90 -25.40 21.70
CA SER A 684 -30.12 -24.45 20.91
C SER A 684 -30.97 -23.27 20.39
N PHE A 685 -32.25 -23.50 20.10
CA PHE A 685 -33.20 -22.45 19.73
C PHE A 685 -33.50 -21.54 20.92
N ILE A 686 -33.76 -22.11 22.11
CA ILE A 686 -33.97 -21.34 23.34
C ILE A 686 -32.70 -20.54 23.69
N PHE A 687 -31.52 -21.14 23.54
CA PHE A 687 -30.26 -20.45 23.75
C PHE A 687 -30.07 -19.29 22.76
N SER A 688 -30.45 -19.46 21.49
CA SER A 688 -30.44 -18.38 20.50
C SER A 688 -31.37 -17.24 20.90
N PHE A 689 -32.60 -17.57 21.33
CA PHE A 689 -33.56 -16.58 21.81
C PHE A 689 -33.04 -15.82 23.03
N PHE A 690 -32.45 -16.53 24.00
CA PHE A 690 -31.80 -15.94 25.17
C PHE A 690 -30.66 -14.98 24.79
N ILE A 691 -29.83 -15.33 23.81
CA ILE A 691 -28.76 -14.41 23.34
C ILE A 691 -29.35 -13.17 22.67
N VAL A 692 -30.39 -13.32 21.85
CA VAL A 692 -31.05 -12.19 21.18
C VAL A 692 -31.69 -11.25 22.21
N THR A 693 -32.40 -11.78 23.21
CA THR A 693 -32.98 -10.96 24.28
C THR A 693 -31.90 -10.27 25.11
N LEU A 694 -30.78 -10.94 25.34
CA LEU A 694 -29.63 -10.37 26.04
C LEU A 694 -28.98 -9.22 25.25
N ILE A 695 -28.78 -9.37 23.94
CA ILE A 695 -28.27 -8.30 23.06
C ILE A 695 -29.22 -7.10 23.04
N LEU A 696 -30.53 -7.35 22.90
CA LEU A 696 -31.53 -6.29 22.96
C LEU A 696 -31.51 -5.59 24.33
N GLY A 697 -31.40 -6.36 25.41
CA GLY A 697 -31.27 -5.83 26.78
C GLY A 697 -30.06 -4.91 26.92
N ILE A 698 -28.88 -5.33 26.47
CA ILE A 698 -27.66 -4.47 26.45
C ILE A 698 -27.89 -3.22 25.60
N HIS A 699 -28.52 -3.37 24.44
CA HIS A 699 -28.77 -2.25 23.54
C HIS A 699 -29.72 -1.20 24.15
N PHE A 700 -30.75 -1.63 24.88
CA PHE A 700 -31.72 -0.73 25.53
C PHE A 700 -31.24 -0.18 26.88
N LEU A 701 -30.36 -0.89 27.60
CA LEU A 701 -29.74 -0.37 28.83
C LEU A 701 -28.57 0.58 28.56
N GLY A 702 -27.92 0.47 27.40
CA GLY A 702 -26.82 1.35 27.01
C GLY A 702 -27.32 2.77 26.74
N ASN A 703 -26.96 3.71 27.62
CA ASN A 703 -27.42 5.11 27.61
C ASN A 703 -26.72 6.04 26.60
N ASP A 704 -25.80 5.53 25.76
CA ASP A 704 -25.03 6.36 24.83
C ASP A 704 -25.75 6.49 23.47
N ASP A 705 -26.41 7.63 23.26
CA ASP A 705 -27.03 8.06 21.98
C ASP A 705 -26.01 8.49 20.90
N ASP A 706 -24.70 8.41 21.19
CA ASP A 706 -23.63 8.93 20.31
C ASP A 706 -23.26 8.01 19.12
N SER A 707 -23.86 6.81 19.02
CA SER A 707 -23.62 5.91 17.90
C SER A 707 -24.40 6.35 16.65
N ASN A 708 -23.73 7.06 15.74
CA ASN A 708 -24.25 7.42 14.41
C ASN A 708 -24.49 6.22 13.46
N GLU A 709 -24.36 4.98 13.93
CA GLU A 709 -24.54 3.79 13.10
C GLU A 709 -26.01 3.31 13.13
N PRO A 710 -26.52 2.74 12.02
CA PRO A 710 -27.84 2.10 12.00
C PRO A 710 -27.97 0.99 13.04
N PHE A 711 -29.15 0.90 13.69
CA PHE A 711 -29.49 -0.13 14.68
C PHE A 711 -29.07 -1.55 14.27
N ILE A 712 -29.27 -1.93 13.00
CA ILE A 712 -28.94 -3.28 12.49
C ILE A 712 -27.43 -3.57 12.57
N LEU A 713 -26.59 -2.55 12.35
CA LEU A 713 -25.13 -2.70 12.43
C LEU A 713 -24.66 -2.74 13.89
N ASP A 714 -25.27 -1.94 14.76
CA ASP A 714 -25.04 -2.01 16.20
C ASP A 714 -25.50 -3.33 16.80
N PHE A 715 -26.60 -3.88 16.32
CA PHE A 715 -27.07 -5.21 16.72
C PHE A 715 -26.10 -6.30 16.25
N LEU A 716 -25.60 -6.21 15.01
CA LEU A 716 -24.67 -7.20 14.47
C LEU A 716 -23.32 -7.18 15.19
N PHE A 717 -22.68 -6.01 15.29
CA PHE A 717 -21.32 -5.89 15.81
C PHE A 717 -21.27 -5.60 17.32
N GLY A 718 -22.29 -4.98 17.90
CA GLY A 718 -22.37 -4.58 19.30
C GLY A 718 -22.00 -3.12 19.52
N LYS A 719 -22.57 -2.49 20.57
CA LYS A 719 -22.25 -1.12 20.99
C LYS A 719 -21.03 -1.07 21.93
N GLU A 720 -21.04 -1.94 22.94
CA GLU A 720 -20.04 -2.00 24.00
C GLU A 720 -19.05 -3.15 23.82
N LEU A 721 -17.81 -2.94 24.25
CA LEU A 721 -16.78 -3.96 24.21
C LEU A 721 -16.99 -5.03 25.28
N GLN A 722 -17.23 -4.68 26.54
CA GLN A 722 -17.42 -5.63 27.63
C GLN A 722 -18.64 -5.24 28.47
N PRO A 723 -19.86 -5.54 28.00
CA PRO A 723 -21.06 -5.25 28.78
C PRO A 723 -21.10 -6.13 30.02
N LYS A 724 -21.36 -5.51 31.16
CA LYS A 724 -21.52 -6.18 32.45
C LYS A 724 -22.96 -6.05 32.93
N ILE A 725 -23.57 -7.17 33.29
CA ILE A 725 -24.89 -7.21 33.94
C ILE A 725 -24.70 -7.86 35.30
N LEU A 726 -25.05 -7.17 36.39
CA LEU A 726 -24.82 -7.64 37.77
C LEU A 726 -23.34 -8.03 38.03
N ASP A 727 -22.40 -7.23 37.53
CA ASP A 727 -20.96 -7.49 37.53
C ASP A 727 -20.49 -8.73 36.77
N ILE A 728 -21.37 -9.39 36.02
CA ILE A 728 -21.05 -10.55 35.18
C ILE A 728 -20.66 -10.07 33.78
N ASP A 729 -19.45 -10.44 33.34
CA ASP A 729 -19.03 -10.28 31.95
C ASP A 729 -19.83 -11.22 31.04
N ILE A 730 -20.70 -10.62 30.22
CA ILE A 730 -21.59 -11.35 29.32
C ILE A 730 -20.85 -12.17 28.28
N LYS A 731 -19.74 -11.65 27.72
CA LYS A 731 -18.97 -12.39 26.72
C LYS A 731 -18.43 -13.68 27.32
N ASN A 732 -17.94 -13.58 28.56
CA ASN A 732 -17.42 -14.74 29.29
C ASN A 732 -18.52 -15.74 29.65
N LEU A 733 -19.65 -15.23 30.14
CA LEU A 733 -20.82 -16.05 30.48
C LEU A 733 -21.28 -16.89 29.27
N VAL A 734 -21.51 -16.25 28.12
CA VAL A 734 -21.99 -16.95 26.91
C VAL A 734 -20.94 -17.92 26.37
N THR A 735 -19.67 -17.49 26.29
CA THR A 735 -18.62 -18.27 25.63
C THR A 735 -18.11 -19.41 26.51
N ASN A 736 -17.62 -19.12 27.71
CA ASN A 736 -16.88 -20.08 28.52
C ASN A 736 -17.76 -20.89 29.47
N ARG A 737 -18.88 -20.31 29.93
CA ARG A 737 -19.78 -21.01 30.88
C ARG A 737 -20.95 -21.70 30.24
N LEU A 738 -21.62 -21.07 29.28
CA LEU A 738 -22.78 -21.66 28.64
C LEU A 738 -22.35 -22.55 27.47
N MET A 739 -21.72 -21.98 26.43
CA MET A 739 -21.41 -22.74 25.22
C MET A 739 -20.52 -23.96 25.48
N LEU A 740 -19.38 -23.78 26.15
CA LEU A 740 -18.46 -24.91 26.42
C LEU A 740 -19.10 -25.99 27.33
N THR A 741 -19.93 -25.59 28.28
CA THR A 741 -20.64 -26.53 29.15
C THR A 741 -21.72 -27.29 28.38
N PHE A 742 -22.53 -26.62 27.56
CA PHE A 742 -23.51 -27.31 26.72
C PHE A 742 -22.82 -28.25 25.73
N TRP A 743 -21.65 -27.90 25.21
CA TRP A 743 -20.88 -28.81 24.36
C TRP A 743 -20.42 -30.07 25.11
N ALA A 744 -19.92 -29.91 26.35
CA ALA A 744 -19.51 -31.05 27.18
C ALA A 744 -20.71 -31.94 27.56
N LEU A 745 -21.81 -31.33 28.03
CA LEU A 745 -23.04 -32.06 28.40
C LEU A 745 -23.67 -32.77 27.21
N TYR A 746 -23.71 -32.12 26.04
CA TYR A 746 -24.17 -32.75 24.80
C TYR A 746 -23.32 -33.97 24.46
N SER A 747 -21.99 -33.86 24.59
CA SER A 747 -21.06 -34.96 24.32
C SER A 747 -21.35 -36.16 25.24
N ILE A 748 -21.56 -35.92 26.55
CA ILE A 748 -21.90 -36.98 27.51
C ILE A 748 -23.28 -37.59 27.19
N SER A 749 -24.28 -36.75 26.90
CA SER A 749 -25.64 -37.18 26.57
C SER A 749 -25.69 -38.03 25.29
N ALA A 750 -24.83 -37.73 24.31
CA ALA A 750 -24.70 -38.53 23.08
C ALA A 750 -24.23 -39.97 23.35
N VAL A 751 -23.37 -40.19 24.37
CA VAL A 751 -22.95 -41.54 24.78
C VAL A 751 -24.13 -42.34 25.31
N TYR A 752 -24.96 -41.73 26.16
CA TYR A 752 -26.16 -42.37 26.69
C TYR A 752 -27.13 -42.74 25.57
N HIS A 753 -27.38 -41.82 24.63
CA HIS A 753 -28.25 -42.08 23.49
C HIS A 753 -27.76 -43.24 22.62
N ASN A 754 -26.46 -43.26 22.29
CA ASN A 754 -25.86 -44.33 21.51
C ASN A 754 -25.92 -45.69 22.23
N LYS A 755 -25.71 -45.69 23.55
CA LYS A 755 -25.83 -46.88 24.40
C LYS A 755 -27.28 -47.37 24.47
N ASP A 756 -28.27 -46.48 24.54
CA ASP A 756 -29.69 -46.84 24.60
C ASP A 756 -30.17 -47.48 23.29
N ILE A 757 -29.71 -46.99 22.13
CA ILE A 757 -30.10 -47.53 20.81
C ILE A 757 -29.36 -48.83 20.48
N TYR A 758 -28.06 -48.92 20.77
CA TYR A 758 -27.21 -50.02 20.30
C TYR A 758 -26.73 -50.97 21.40
N GLY A 759 -27.08 -50.73 22.66
CA GLY A 759 -26.68 -51.51 23.83
C GLY A 759 -25.24 -51.27 24.29
N LYS A 760 -24.34 -50.83 23.41
CA LYS A 760 -22.94 -50.50 23.71
C LYS A 760 -22.53 -49.20 23.02
N ALA A 761 -21.73 -48.39 23.71
CA ALA A 761 -21.18 -47.17 23.14
C ALA A 761 -20.11 -47.47 22.08
N ASN A 762 -20.23 -46.82 20.92
CA ASN A 762 -19.29 -46.93 19.81
C ASN A 762 -17.87 -46.46 20.19
N THR A 763 -16.85 -47.25 19.90
CA THR A 763 -15.44 -46.89 20.09
C THR A 763 -15.04 -45.55 19.42
N PRO A 764 -15.37 -45.28 18.14
CA PRO A 764 -15.02 -44.00 17.52
C PRO A 764 -15.74 -42.80 18.16
N LEU A 765 -16.98 -42.99 18.61
CA LEU A 765 -17.73 -41.96 19.34
C LEU A 765 -17.05 -41.62 20.68
N LEU A 766 -16.68 -42.64 21.47
CA LEU A 766 -15.96 -42.45 22.73
C LEU A 766 -14.62 -41.75 22.52
N THR A 767 -13.90 -42.12 21.45
CA THR A 767 -12.63 -41.49 21.10
C THR A 767 -12.82 -40.00 20.79
N LEU A 768 -13.78 -39.65 19.93
CA LEU A 768 -14.06 -38.25 19.58
C LEU A 768 -14.51 -37.45 20.81
N ILE A 769 -15.38 -38.01 21.65
CA ILE A 769 -15.87 -37.34 22.85
C ILE A 769 -14.73 -37.11 23.85
N GLY A 770 -13.86 -38.10 24.06
CA GLY A 770 -12.67 -37.95 24.90
C GLY A 770 -11.79 -36.79 24.44
N LEU A 771 -11.50 -36.71 23.13
CA LEU A 771 -10.71 -35.63 22.55
C LEU A 771 -11.39 -34.25 22.69
N ASN A 772 -12.71 -34.18 22.51
CA ASN A 772 -13.48 -32.95 22.69
C ASN A 772 -13.52 -32.50 24.16
N LEU A 773 -13.72 -33.42 25.10
CA LEU A 773 -13.71 -33.09 26.53
C LEU A 773 -12.32 -32.61 26.97
N ILE A 774 -11.24 -33.23 26.50
CA ILE A 774 -9.86 -32.75 26.74
C ILE A 774 -9.67 -31.35 26.16
N TYR A 775 -10.17 -31.10 24.94
CA TYR A 775 -10.11 -29.78 24.32
C TYR A 775 -10.87 -28.71 25.11
N ILE A 776 -12.09 -29.03 25.58
CA ILE A 776 -12.92 -28.12 26.40
C ILE A 776 -12.24 -27.84 27.73
N ALA A 777 -11.78 -28.88 28.43
CA ALA A 777 -11.04 -28.78 29.69
C ALA A 777 -9.82 -27.86 29.55
N ARG A 778 -9.01 -28.08 28.51
CA ARG A 778 -7.84 -27.26 28.18
C ARG A 778 -8.22 -25.80 27.90
N ARG A 779 -9.31 -25.58 27.15
CA ARG A 779 -9.78 -24.22 26.81
C ARG A 779 -10.25 -23.45 28.05
N GLN A 780 -10.91 -24.12 28.98
CA GLN A 780 -11.35 -23.51 30.25
C GLN A 780 -10.20 -23.33 31.24
N TRP A 781 -9.24 -24.25 31.28
CA TRP A 781 -8.02 -24.09 32.08
C TRP A 781 -7.20 -22.87 31.65
N THR A 782 -7.18 -22.59 30.35
CA THR A 782 -6.48 -21.44 29.76
C THR A 782 -7.39 -20.24 29.50
N GLU A 783 -8.49 -20.11 30.24
CA GLU A 783 -9.49 -19.04 30.11
C GLU A 783 -8.86 -17.63 30.11
N HIS A 784 -7.88 -17.38 30.98
CA HIS A 784 -7.17 -16.10 31.08
C HIS A 784 -6.46 -15.68 29.78
N LEU A 785 -5.99 -16.65 28.96
CA LEU A 785 -5.38 -16.35 27.66
C LEU A 785 -6.43 -15.86 26.65
N GLY A 786 -7.68 -16.28 26.81
CA GLY A 786 -8.80 -15.86 25.97
C GLY A 786 -9.03 -14.35 26.00
N TYR A 787 -8.76 -13.68 27.11
CA TYR A 787 -8.90 -12.22 27.27
C TYR A 787 -7.79 -11.42 26.60
N VAL A 788 -6.64 -12.04 26.32
CA VAL A 788 -5.51 -11.42 25.62
C VAL A 788 -5.66 -11.52 24.09
N ASN A 789 -6.59 -12.37 23.62
CA ASN A 789 -6.81 -12.56 22.20
C ASN A 789 -7.36 -11.29 21.54
N LEU A 790 -6.99 -11.09 20.28
CA LEU A 790 -7.39 -9.94 19.48
C LEU A 790 -8.91 -9.74 19.48
N ASP A 791 -9.65 -10.84 19.30
CA ASP A 791 -11.12 -10.84 19.28
C ASP A 791 -11.73 -10.39 20.62
N ALA A 792 -11.14 -10.79 21.75
CA ALA A 792 -11.65 -10.36 23.06
C ALA A 792 -11.45 -8.85 23.29
N GLN A 793 -10.37 -8.32 22.73
CA GLN A 793 -9.96 -6.93 22.82
C GLN A 793 -10.71 -6.01 21.83
N ASN A 794 -11.03 -6.49 20.62
CA ASN A 794 -11.59 -5.65 19.55
C ASN A 794 -13.07 -5.91 19.26
N ASP A 795 -13.55 -7.15 19.39
CA ASP A 795 -14.91 -7.48 18.94
C ASP A 795 -15.91 -7.07 19.99
N LYS A 796 -16.80 -6.15 19.69
CA LYS A 796 -17.88 -5.75 20.61
C LYS A 796 -18.90 -6.88 20.81
N ALA A 797 -19.69 -6.78 21.88
CA ALA A 797 -20.64 -7.82 22.28
C ALA A 797 -21.97 -7.75 21.47
N GLY A 798 -21.88 -7.92 20.15
CA GLY A 798 -23.05 -8.00 19.26
C GLY A 798 -23.48 -9.43 18.90
N PHE A 799 -24.45 -9.53 18.00
CA PHE A 799 -24.94 -10.80 17.46
C PHE A 799 -23.84 -11.67 16.84
N TYR A 800 -22.94 -11.08 16.06
CA TYR A 800 -21.80 -11.80 15.47
C TYR A 800 -20.98 -12.52 16.53
N ARG A 801 -20.65 -11.83 17.63
CA ARG A 801 -19.81 -12.37 18.69
C ARG A 801 -20.59 -13.31 19.60
N LEU A 802 -21.73 -12.87 20.13
CA LEU A 802 -22.47 -13.64 21.13
C LEU A 802 -23.21 -14.83 20.52
N TRP A 803 -24.00 -14.62 19.45
CA TRP A 803 -24.75 -15.72 18.82
C TRP A 803 -23.82 -16.63 18.01
N GLY A 804 -22.89 -16.05 17.25
CA GLY A 804 -21.94 -16.81 16.44
C GLY A 804 -21.07 -17.75 17.26
N VAL A 805 -20.53 -17.30 18.39
CA VAL A 805 -19.74 -18.15 19.29
C VAL A 805 -20.64 -19.01 20.19
N GLY A 806 -21.73 -18.45 20.73
CA GLY A 806 -22.59 -19.11 21.70
C GLY A 806 -23.36 -20.31 21.13
N VAL A 807 -24.03 -20.12 20.00
CA VAL A 807 -24.87 -21.16 19.37
C VAL A 807 -24.30 -21.63 18.04
N GLY A 808 -23.81 -20.72 17.20
CA GLY A 808 -23.29 -21.06 15.86
C GLY A 808 -22.15 -22.08 15.93
N LEU A 809 -21.09 -21.77 16.68
CA LEU A 809 -19.96 -22.69 16.88
C LEU A 809 -20.34 -23.93 17.70
N LEU A 810 -21.27 -23.81 18.64
CA LEU A 810 -21.77 -24.95 19.40
C LEU A 810 -22.36 -26.02 18.47
N LEU A 811 -23.30 -25.62 17.62
CA LEU A 811 -23.94 -26.51 16.66
C LEU A 811 -22.91 -27.16 15.73
N LEU A 812 -22.00 -26.38 15.15
CA LEU A 812 -20.94 -26.87 14.26
C LEU A 812 -19.99 -27.88 14.94
N HIS A 813 -19.62 -27.65 16.20
CA HIS A 813 -18.75 -28.57 16.94
C HIS A 813 -19.45 -29.84 17.40
N THR A 814 -20.77 -29.80 17.59
CA THR A 814 -21.56 -30.98 17.93
C THR A 814 -21.90 -31.86 16.73
N THR A 815 -21.90 -31.32 15.51
CA THR A 815 -22.20 -32.05 14.26
C THR A 815 -21.51 -33.41 14.11
N PRO A 816 -20.17 -33.54 14.23
CA PRO A 816 -19.50 -34.83 14.09
C PRO A 816 -19.88 -35.84 15.18
N ILE A 817 -20.25 -35.35 16.39
CA ILE A 817 -20.74 -36.20 17.48
C ILE A 817 -22.14 -36.73 17.13
N SER A 818 -23.01 -35.87 16.57
CA SER A 818 -24.36 -36.25 16.15
C SER A 818 -24.35 -37.38 15.12
N ILE A 819 -23.48 -37.26 14.10
CA ILE A 819 -23.34 -38.27 13.03
C ILE A 819 -22.90 -39.62 13.62
N LEU A 820 -21.90 -39.61 14.52
CA LEU A 820 -21.39 -40.84 15.15
C LEU A 820 -22.33 -41.46 16.19
N ALA A 821 -23.13 -40.64 16.86
CA ALA A 821 -24.12 -41.11 17.82
C ALA A 821 -25.25 -41.90 17.14
N SER A 822 -25.61 -41.51 15.92
CA SER A 822 -26.63 -42.17 15.09
C SER A 822 -26.08 -43.28 14.18
N SER A 823 -24.77 -43.53 14.15
CA SER A 823 -24.16 -44.57 13.32
C SER A 823 -23.80 -45.81 14.15
N ARG A 824 -23.64 -46.98 13.51
CA ARG A 824 -23.11 -48.21 14.13
C ARG A 824 -21.63 -48.45 13.80
N GLY A 825 -20.94 -47.42 13.29
CA GLY A 825 -19.61 -47.57 12.72
C GLY A 825 -18.59 -48.10 13.74
N THR A 826 -17.84 -49.13 13.35
CA THR A 826 -16.70 -49.63 14.13
C THR A 826 -15.41 -49.31 13.40
N LEU A 827 -14.48 -48.66 14.10
CA LEU A 827 -13.16 -48.35 13.57
C LEU A 827 -12.15 -49.34 14.19
N ASN A 828 -11.11 -49.71 13.45
CA ASN A 828 -10.02 -50.51 13.99
C ASN A 828 -9.40 -49.77 15.19
N TYR A 829 -9.31 -50.44 16.35
CA TYR A 829 -8.77 -49.88 17.58
C TYR A 829 -7.38 -49.26 17.41
N HIS A 830 -6.51 -49.86 16.59
CA HIS A 830 -5.18 -49.32 16.32
C HIS A 830 -5.25 -47.98 15.57
N PHE A 831 -6.15 -47.89 14.59
CA PHE A 831 -6.33 -46.68 13.81
C PHE A 831 -6.99 -45.56 14.64
N SER A 832 -7.99 -45.89 15.46
CA SER A 832 -8.56 -44.95 16.44
C SER A 832 -7.51 -44.40 17.40
N PHE A 833 -6.63 -45.28 17.90
CA PHE A 833 -5.56 -44.90 18.82
C PHE A 833 -4.56 -43.94 18.14
N ILE A 834 -4.12 -44.26 16.92
CA ILE A 834 -3.21 -43.39 16.16
C ILE A 834 -3.83 -42.01 15.93
N LEU A 835 -5.10 -41.96 15.48
CA LEU A 835 -5.79 -40.69 15.27
C LEU A 835 -5.91 -39.87 16.57
N ALA A 836 -6.28 -40.53 17.68
CA ALA A 836 -6.36 -39.88 18.97
C ALA A 836 -5.00 -39.36 19.44
N PHE A 837 -3.95 -40.15 19.28
CA PHE A 837 -2.59 -39.78 19.68
C PHE A 837 -2.09 -38.56 18.89
N VAL A 838 -2.27 -38.57 17.56
CA VAL A 838 -1.87 -37.43 16.71
C VAL A 838 -2.69 -36.18 17.08
N ASN A 839 -3.98 -36.34 17.39
CA ASN A 839 -4.82 -35.23 17.84
C ASN A 839 -4.32 -34.62 19.15
N LEU A 840 -3.98 -35.45 20.13
CA LEU A 840 -3.42 -35.01 21.40
C LEU A 840 -2.08 -34.28 21.22
N ILE A 841 -1.23 -34.72 20.28
CA ILE A 841 0.00 -33.99 19.92
C ILE A 841 -0.34 -32.59 19.40
N PHE A 842 -1.29 -32.46 18.47
CA PHE A 842 -1.66 -31.15 17.95
C PHE A 842 -2.28 -30.24 19.02
N GLN A 843 -3.11 -30.79 19.92
CA GLN A 843 -3.63 -30.03 21.05
C GLN A 843 -2.52 -29.59 22.01
N PHE A 844 -1.57 -30.47 22.32
CA PHE A 844 -0.42 -30.15 23.16
C PHE A 844 0.47 -29.07 22.54
N LEU A 845 0.81 -29.20 21.26
CA LEU A 845 1.60 -28.21 20.53
C LEU A 845 0.90 -26.85 20.52
N ASN A 846 -0.40 -26.82 20.22
CA ASN A 846 -1.16 -25.57 20.19
C ASN A 846 -1.08 -24.85 21.56
N SER A 847 -1.26 -25.58 22.66
CA SER A 847 -1.13 -25.02 24.01
C SER A 847 0.29 -24.57 24.34
N SER A 848 1.30 -25.35 23.95
CA SER A 848 2.70 -25.02 24.20
C SER A 848 3.12 -23.74 23.48
N ILE A 849 2.63 -23.54 22.25
CA ILE A 849 2.91 -22.33 21.45
C ILE A 849 2.27 -21.09 22.10
N ASP A 850 1.01 -21.17 22.49
CA ASP A 850 0.29 -20.05 23.10
C ASP A 850 0.85 -19.71 24.49
N LEU A 851 1.24 -20.72 25.28
CA LEU A 851 1.88 -20.54 26.58
C LEU A 851 3.26 -19.87 26.44
N GLN A 852 4.11 -20.34 25.52
CA GLN A 852 5.42 -19.74 25.26
C GLN A 852 5.29 -18.25 24.91
N LYS A 853 4.31 -17.89 24.06
CA LYS A 853 4.02 -16.49 23.70
C LYS A 853 3.57 -15.67 24.91
N TYR A 854 2.71 -16.24 25.76
CA TYR A 854 2.21 -15.57 26.95
C TYR A 854 3.33 -15.34 27.98
N GLU A 855 4.05 -16.38 28.37
CA GLU A 855 5.12 -16.32 29.36
C GLU A 855 6.23 -15.37 28.93
N PHE A 856 6.62 -15.39 27.65
CA PHE A 856 7.63 -14.49 27.11
C PHE A 856 7.22 -13.01 27.27
N ARG A 857 5.95 -12.69 27.01
CA ARG A 857 5.40 -11.34 27.17
C ARG A 857 5.23 -10.97 28.65
N ALA A 858 4.81 -11.91 29.48
CA ALA A 858 4.69 -11.73 30.93
C ALA A 858 6.05 -11.44 31.58
N ALA A 859 7.10 -12.14 31.14
CA ALA A 859 8.48 -11.95 31.56
C ALA A 859 9.15 -10.68 30.96
N LYS A 860 8.42 -9.88 30.17
CA LYS A 860 8.93 -8.67 29.48
C LYS A 860 10.22 -8.94 28.68
N GLY A 861 10.31 -10.10 28.05
CA GLY A 861 11.46 -10.50 27.23
C GLY A 861 12.65 -11.09 27.99
N LYS A 862 12.54 -11.34 29.30
CA LYS A 862 13.60 -11.97 30.11
C LYS A 862 13.57 -13.50 30.13
N LEU A 863 12.53 -14.10 29.54
CA LEU A 863 12.38 -15.55 29.50
C LEU A 863 13.38 -16.17 28.52
N LYS A 864 14.15 -17.16 28.95
CA LYS A 864 15.01 -17.96 28.06
C LYS A 864 14.17 -18.97 27.29
N ILE A 865 14.49 -19.17 26.01
CA ILE A 865 13.84 -20.17 25.15
C ILE A 865 14.93 -21.12 24.66
N ASP A 866 14.73 -22.43 24.90
CA ASP A 866 15.73 -23.47 24.63
C ASP A 866 17.10 -23.18 25.28
N ASP A 867 17.07 -22.72 26.54
CA ASP A 867 18.21 -22.28 27.36
C ASP A 867 19.05 -21.13 26.76
N LYS A 868 18.54 -20.47 25.72
CA LYS A 868 19.18 -19.35 25.02
C LYS A 868 18.37 -18.08 25.18
N ASP A 869 19.05 -16.94 25.03
CA ASP A 869 18.37 -15.65 24.98
C ASP A 869 17.54 -15.58 23.68
N PRO A 870 16.22 -15.30 23.79
CA PRO A 870 15.35 -15.32 22.63
C PRO A 870 15.63 -14.13 21.71
N PHE A 871 15.54 -14.36 20.40
CA PHE A 871 15.42 -13.30 19.43
C PHE A 871 13.99 -12.74 19.47
N PHE A 872 13.87 -11.43 19.66
CA PHE A 872 12.60 -10.72 19.61
C PHE A 872 12.76 -9.30 19.06
N ILE A 873 11.66 -8.77 18.55
CA ILE A 873 11.59 -7.41 18.00
C ILE A 873 10.77 -6.55 18.95
N SER A 874 11.38 -5.44 19.40
CA SER A 874 10.70 -4.40 20.18
C SER A 874 9.98 -3.43 19.24
N ALA A 875 8.70 -3.68 18.96
CA ALA A 875 7.88 -2.84 18.11
C ALA A 875 7.28 -1.67 18.90
N LYS A 876 7.71 -0.44 18.59
CA LYS A 876 7.14 0.78 19.18
C LYS A 876 5.90 1.21 18.38
N PHE A 877 4.79 1.43 19.06
CA PHE A 877 3.54 1.91 18.49
C PHE A 877 2.97 3.06 19.32
N ARG A 878 1.99 3.79 18.76
CA ARG A 878 1.23 4.80 19.51
C ARG A 878 -0.19 4.29 19.71
N THR A 879 -0.70 4.39 20.92
CA THR A 879 -2.11 4.10 21.24
C THR A 879 -3.02 5.16 20.62
N GLU A 880 -4.34 4.92 20.64
CA GLU A 880 -5.33 5.91 20.19
C GLU A 880 -5.27 7.20 21.02
N SER A 881 -4.86 7.11 22.29
CA SER A 881 -4.56 8.26 23.17
C SER A 881 -3.27 9.00 22.82
N GLY A 882 -2.49 8.52 21.85
CA GLY A 882 -1.22 9.12 21.41
C GLY A 882 0.00 8.74 22.25
N GLU A 883 -0.16 7.92 23.29
CA GLU A 883 0.92 7.44 24.16
C GLU A 883 1.83 6.45 23.44
N ALA A 884 3.14 6.54 23.70
CA ALA A 884 4.11 5.63 23.12
C ALA A 884 4.12 4.30 23.90
N ALA A 885 3.71 3.22 23.24
CA ALA A 885 3.71 1.87 23.78
C ALA A 885 4.70 0.96 23.03
N VAL A 886 5.11 -0.13 23.68
CA VAL A 886 6.05 -1.11 23.13
C VAL A 886 5.44 -2.50 23.19
N SER A 887 5.39 -3.18 22.05
CA SER A 887 4.99 -4.57 21.91
C SER A 887 6.19 -5.44 21.59
N LEU A 888 6.30 -6.59 22.26
CA LEU A 888 7.38 -7.55 22.05
C LEU A 888 6.90 -8.65 21.09
N LEU A 889 7.61 -8.80 19.97
CA LEU A 889 7.35 -9.81 18.96
C LEU A 889 8.41 -10.90 19.04
N LEU A 890 8.01 -12.09 19.47
CA LEU A 890 8.91 -13.22 19.61
C LEU A 890 9.27 -13.82 18.24
N GLY A 891 10.55 -14.10 18.00
CA GLY A 891 11.06 -14.76 16.79
C GLY A 891 11.94 -15.98 17.06
N SER A 892 11.92 -16.51 18.28
CA SER A 892 12.57 -17.76 18.70
C SER A 892 11.54 -18.81 19.13
N GLY A 893 11.98 -20.05 19.33
CA GLY A 893 11.10 -21.17 19.69
C GLY A 893 10.18 -21.55 18.54
N TYR A 894 8.89 -21.77 18.83
CA TYR A 894 7.92 -22.15 17.80
C TYR A 894 7.75 -21.07 16.70
N PHE A 895 8.01 -19.80 17.04
CA PHE A 895 7.86 -18.66 16.14
C PHE A 895 9.05 -18.45 15.20
N SER A 896 10.17 -19.17 15.37
CA SER A 896 11.28 -19.12 14.41
C SER A 896 10.96 -19.90 13.13
N SER A 897 10.17 -20.97 13.24
CA SER A 897 9.81 -21.83 12.11
C SER A 897 8.67 -21.26 11.28
N CYS A 898 7.62 -20.74 11.93
CA CYS A 898 6.45 -20.18 11.27
C CYS A 898 5.82 -19.06 12.12
N ARG A 899 5.27 -18.04 11.45
CA ARG A 899 4.60 -16.90 12.12
C ARG A 899 3.33 -17.31 12.89
N HIS A 900 2.60 -18.32 12.40
CA HIS A 900 1.29 -18.73 12.92
C HIS A 900 1.19 -20.26 13.05
N LEU A 901 2.19 -20.88 13.71
CA LEU A 901 2.19 -22.34 13.89
C LEU A 901 0.97 -22.84 14.69
N ASN A 902 0.53 -22.05 15.68
CA ASN A 902 -0.67 -22.34 16.48
C ASN A 902 -1.93 -22.50 15.62
N TYR A 903 -2.08 -21.68 14.57
CA TYR A 903 -3.24 -21.77 13.67
C TYR A 903 -3.19 -23.06 12.83
N THR A 904 -2.00 -23.47 12.38
CA THR A 904 -1.83 -24.74 11.68
C THR A 904 -2.18 -25.91 12.58
N THR A 905 -1.70 -25.93 13.83
CA THR A 905 -2.00 -27.01 14.78
C THR A 905 -3.49 -27.06 15.14
N GLU A 906 -4.13 -25.90 15.29
CA GLU A 906 -5.58 -25.84 15.55
C GLU A 906 -6.39 -26.32 14.34
N TYR A 907 -5.99 -25.97 13.12
CA TYR A 907 -6.62 -26.48 11.90
C TYR A 907 -6.49 -28.00 11.78
N CYS A 908 -5.28 -28.56 11.97
CA CYS A 908 -5.06 -30.00 11.94
C CYS A 908 -5.90 -30.74 13.00
N ASN A 909 -6.05 -30.14 14.18
CA ASN A 909 -6.93 -30.66 15.23
C ASN A 909 -8.41 -30.73 14.75
N LYS A 910 -8.95 -29.66 14.15
CA LYS A 910 -10.33 -29.65 13.64
C LYS A 910 -10.56 -30.61 12.47
N VAL A 911 -9.59 -30.75 11.56
CA VAL A 911 -9.69 -31.69 10.44
C VAL A 911 -9.85 -33.13 10.94
N GLN A 912 -9.15 -33.50 12.01
CA GLN A 912 -9.26 -34.85 12.57
C GLN A 912 -10.63 -35.13 13.20
N TYR A 913 -11.28 -34.12 13.79
CA TYR A 913 -12.65 -34.26 14.29
C TYR A 913 -13.66 -34.55 13.19
N LEU A 914 -13.39 -34.08 11.96
CA LEU A 914 -14.20 -34.36 10.78
C LEU A 914 -13.81 -35.67 10.09
N ALA A 915 -12.54 -36.06 10.18
CA ALA A 915 -12.04 -37.30 9.59
C ALA A 915 -12.59 -38.56 10.30
N ILE A 916 -12.80 -38.51 11.62
CA ILE A 916 -13.29 -39.68 12.37
C ILE A 916 -14.68 -40.14 11.87
N PRO A 917 -15.69 -39.26 11.72
CA PRO A 917 -16.95 -39.63 11.07
C PRO A 917 -16.81 -39.99 9.59
N GLY A 918 -15.96 -39.29 8.82
CA GLY A 918 -15.88 -39.48 7.36
C GLY A 918 -15.15 -40.75 6.90
N ILE A 919 -14.49 -41.48 7.81
CA ILE A 919 -13.82 -42.76 7.52
C ILE A 919 -14.75 -43.95 7.76
N LEU A 920 -15.87 -43.73 8.47
CA LEU A 920 -16.92 -44.72 8.74
C LEU A 920 -18.02 -44.62 7.69
#